data_AF-A0A6C2UE88-F1
#
_entry.id   AF-A0A6C2UE88-F1
#
_cell.length_a   1.000
_cell.length_b   1.000
_cell.length_c   1.000
_cell.angle_alpha   90.00
_cell.angle_beta   90.00
_cell.angle_gamma   90.00
#
_symmetry.space_group_name_H-M   'P 1'
#
loop_
_entity.id
_entity.type
_entity.pdbx_description
1 polymer ?
#
loop_
_entity_poly.entity_id
_entity_poly.type
_entity_poly.pdbx_seq_one_letter_code
_entity_poly.pdbx_strand_id
1 'polypeptide(L)'
;MKVRAATARNSPLIVGASYEGTIAAFKYDGTRRWKNPLSGFMVHDLWCADITGDGNDEILVANADGTLYCLNLRGVVQWSFRQNDAPMYAVCVVHDAPGTPYVVCGGYDLNIYYLTAEGTLVKTIASSTYGKEKAYGSMHGHLPPNGTHIANFLRPVKVGGVEKLAVHGVMNNMQMPGYLHLFDVLADLPSLSRKCGMVVGDFRALDPDGDGTDEILMGSSKNRDQGRAIRYDIASDKNTVLDISKTRKLNAACGAGYRLPQTELLKNGSGGTQYAIFYGSNILLAPADLDGDKTEALTCRYAFNDMCKDSEGRFILASAQSGGSCIHLIDPRQSNWKADYENLTPPGKIEAILANTAAARQQLETFKKPSYERDPVPVYFMTEGTRGVEKLADSLMKKYDHMVFLNQARCNAELRDWRTDIDNEYYREKKHRKKEYTLTQQGVLDTLLPAYEGAPGIQFWGGHGNDPYFYNPETLKKVIDGAQGKKTVITWPEMSDYSENLTYLVDNLFDPVATHAKGKNATLFLRNKNIYWQGNVYQAAWKKLLSGEFAEVAVPSMEETSDKTMDLSIAGRLGLWASGAVDHWGTRCATDNPSFDRLRQISKQCLPNHFLRMLVYHLSSGAQYLNNHPVDQEYLSIYWELVAKGALYIPKREEIVSFSPVHLSMIEPDMDYMNDGTGVKWTTFWDEYVEKGEPMVFNRMNGSWPGAPVVEWDFSKYAAGTLDRRQNFLPSYSNGMVLITPPQEGVFAELNPPRGRLVDHLHPLYRDIMKEYITDGKKYYSADGTKTYSAETYYKQVEADIQSAANQLPLTVSGDVAWVCAQTSPTHLRLTLIDGGYLNPSDQTVTIHFNSVTPRKITDVLNKLRVSVNNATATATVDVPCGLFRFLDIELMEML
;
A
#
# COMPACT_ATOMS: atom_id res chain seq x y z
N MET A 1 6.66 8.25 12.46
CA MET A 1 5.75 7.09 12.59
C MET A 1 5.29 6.89 14.03
N LYS A 2 6.17 6.62 15.00
CA LYS A 2 5.80 6.38 16.41
C LYS A 2 6.39 7.42 17.34
N VAL A 3 5.76 7.65 18.48
CA VAL A 3 6.26 8.56 19.53
C VAL A 3 6.03 8.00 20.93
N ARG A 4 7.01 8.17 21.81
CA ARG A 4 6.92 7.85 23.24
C ARG A 4 7.55 8.96 24.07
N ALA A 5 7.05 9.15 25.29
CA ALA A 5 7.77 9.91 26.30
C ALA A 5 8.80 9.01 26.99
N ALA A 6 9.93 9.57 27.37
CA ALA A 6 10.98 8.91 28.15
C ALA A 6 11.52 9.87 29.22
N THR A 7 12.15 9.33 30.26
CA THR A 7 12.65 10.10 31.41
C THR A 7 14.16 9.93 31.59
N ALA A 8 14.86 11.04 31.86
CA ALA A 8 16.28 11.10 32.19
C ALA A 8 16.48 11.67 33.61
N ARG A 9 16.51 10.83 34.66
CA ARG A 9 16.64 11.27 36.07
C ARG A 9 15.76 12.49 36.37
N ASN A 10 14.48 12.40 36.02
CA ASN A 10 13.43 13.43 36.09
C ASN A 10 13.35 14.48 34.96
N SER A 11 14.20 14.42 33.93
CA SER A 11 14.07 15.28 32.75
C SER A 11 13.30 14.56 31.64
N PRO A 12 12.15 15.08 31.17
CA PRO A 12 11.38 14.42 30.14
C PRO A 12 12.01 14.59 28.75
N LEU A 13 11.92 13.56 27.93
CA LEU A 13 12.36 13.48 26.55
C LEU A 13 11.27 12.89 25.67
N ILE A 14 11.33 13.23 24.39
CA ILE A 14 10.46 12.66 23.37
C ILE A 14 11.31 11.73 22.50
N VAL A 15 10.90 10.47 22.39
CA VAL A 15 11.52 9.50 21.48
C VAL A 15 10.59 9.27 20.30
N GLY A 16 11.10 9.43 19.09
CA GLY A 16 10.35 9.22 17.85
C GLY A 16 11.01 8.18 16.95
N ALA A 17 10.20 7.40 16.25
CA ALA A 17 10.65 6.51 15.17
C ALA A 17 10.20 7.06 13.81
N SER A 18 11.13 7.17 12.85
CA SER A 18 10.86 7.63 11.48
C SER A 18 10.22 6.53 10.62
N TYR A 19 9.93 6.84 9.35
CA TYR A 19 9.46 5.83 8.41
C TYR A 19 10.57 4.82 8.09
N GLU A 20 11.81 5.27 7.94
CA GLU A 20 13.02 4.47 7.65
C GLU A 20 13.51 3.63 8.85
N GLY A 21 12.79 3.63 9.97
CA GLY A 21 13.25 2.93 11.18
C GLY A 21 14.29 3.66 12.03
N THR A 22 14.61 4.91 11.70
CA THR A 22 15.52 5.72 12.52
C THR A 22 14.84 6.11 13.82
N ILE A 23 15.50 5.88 14.96
CA ILE A 23 15.10 6.39 16.27
C ILE A 23 15.78 7.73 16.52
N ALA A 24 15.06 8.69 17.07
CA ALA A 24 15.62 9.96 17.50
C ALA A 24 15.00 10.42 18.81
N ALA A 25 15.80 11.11 19.62
CA ALA A 25 15.32 11.76 20.83
C ALA A 25 15.38 13.29 20.72
N PHE A 26 14.37 13.95 21.27
CA PHE A 26 14.21 15.38 21.27
C PHE A 26 13.91 15.88 22.67
N LYS A 27 14.37 17.10 22.96
CA LYS A 27 13.84 17.89 24.07
C LYS A 27 12.47 18.45 23.69
N TYR A 28 11.72 18.90 24.69
CA TYR A 28 10.42 19.56 24.49
C TYR A 28 10.52 20.94 23.82
N ASP A 29 11.71 21.54 23.76
CA ASP A 29 11.98 22.77 22.97
C ASP A 29 12.20 22.49 21.46
N GLY A 30 12.12 21.22 21.04
CA GLY A 30 12.35 20.78 19.66
C GLY A 30 13.80 20.44 19.33
N THR A 31 14.75 20.67 20.24
CA THR A 31 16.17 20.36 20.01
C THR A 31 16.38 18.84 19.93
N ARG A 32 16.89 18.36 18.79
CA ARG A 32 17.32 16.96 18.64
C ARG A 32 18.54 16.69 19.51
N ARG A 33 18.45 15.69 20.39
CA ARG A 33 19.57 15.20 21.20
C ARG A 33 20.47 14.26 20.40
N TRP A 34 19.88 13.27 19.76
CA TRP A 34 20.57 12.25 19.00
C TRP A 34 19.64 11.59 17.98
N LYS A 35 20.23 10.83 17.05
CA LYS A 35 19.54 9.92 16.13
C LYS A 35 20.35 8.63 16.00
N ASN A 36 19.67 7.52 15.80
CA ASN A 36 20.26 6.21 15.51
C ASN A 36 19.45 5.55 14.38
N PRO A 37 20.06 5.25 13.22
CA PRO A 37 19.35 4.65 12.09
C PRO A 37 18.91 3.19 12.34
N LEU A 38 19.43 2.54 13.38
CA LEU A 38 19.28 1.10 13.61
C LEU A 38 19.60 0.30 12.35
N SER A 39 18.74 -0.64 11.97
CA SER A 39 18.90 -1.47 10.79
C SER A 39 18.33 -0.86 9.50
N GLY A 40 17.70 0.32 9.57
CA GLY A 40 17.05 0.94 8.41
C GLY A 40 15.68 0.33 8.02
N PHE A 41 15.13 -0.56 8.86
CA PHE A 41 13.83 -1.18 8.65
C PHE A 41 12.79 -0.72 9.67
N MET A 42 11.52 -0.90 9.32
CA MET A 42 10.39 -0.39 10.08
C MET A 42 10.42 -0.79 11.57
N VAL A 43 10.03 0.16 12.42
CA VAL A 43 9.77 -0.08 13.85
C VAL A 43 8.28 -0.40 14.04
N HIS A 44 7.97 -1.58 14.58
CA HIS A 44 6.61 -2.05 14.86
C HIS A 44 6.08 -1.64 16.23
N ASP A 45 6.93 -1.60 17.26
CA ASP A 45 6.57 -1.02 18.56
C ASP A 45 7.79 -0.39 19.24
N LEU A 46 7.51 0.56 20.13
CA LEU A 46 8.49 1.32 20.89
C LEU A 46 8.03 1.37 22.34
N TRP A 47 8.92 1.02 23.26
CA TRP A 47 8.66 1.06 24.70
C TRP A 47 9.83 1.74 25.43
N CYS A 48 9.53 2.60 26.40
CA CYS A 48 10.53 3.27 27.22
C CYS A 48 10.29 2.89 28.68
N ALA A 49 11.32 2.39 29.37
CA ALA A 49 11.25 2.05 30.79
C ALA A 49 12.67 1.94 31.38
N ASP A 50 12.83 2.38 32.63
CA ASP A 50 14.04 2.13 33.42
C ASP A 50 14.10 0.66 33.82
N ILE A 51 14.86 -0.14 33.07
CA ILE A 51 15.04 -1.57 33.34
C ILE A 51 16.30 -1.86 34.16
N THR A 52 17.13 -0.83 34.40
CA THR A 52 18.39 -0.94 35.15
C THR A 52 18.31 -0.36 36.56
N GLY A 53 17.24 0.38 36.87
CA GLY A 53 17.04 1.07 38.15
C GLY A 53 17.92 2.32 38.31
N ASP A 54 18.46 2.88 37.23
CA ASP A 54 19.40 4.00 37.27
C ASP A 54 18.73 5.40 37.15
N GLY A 55 17.41 5.40 37.03
CA GLY A 55 16.54 6.57 36.85
C GLY A 55 16.47 7.07 35.41
N ASN A 56 17.06 6.39 34.43
CA ASN A 56 16.92 6.68 33.01
C ASN A 56 16.14 5.56 32.32
N ASP A 57 15.23 5.94 31.43
CA ASP A 57 14.55 4.93 30.61
C ASP A 57 15.49 4.36 29.54
N GLU A 58 15.55 3.04 29.45
CA GLU A 58 15.99 2.34 28.25
C GLU A 58 14.90 2.41 27.18
N ILE A 59 15.33 2.38 25.92
CA ILE A 59 14.46 2.47 24.74
C ILE A 59 14.49 1.12 24.03
N LEU A 60 13.37 0.41 24.11
CA LEU A 60 13.16 -0.91 23.53
C LEU A 60 12.43 -0.77 22.19
N VAL A 61 12.98 -1.39 21.15
CA VAL A 61 12.54 -1.20 19.76
C VAL A 61 12.29 -2.55 19.11
N ALA A 62 11.02 -2.88 18.88
CA ALA A 62 10.62 -4.05 18.10
C ALA A 62 10.72 -3.72 16.60
N ASN A 63 11.66 -4.35 15.90
CA ASN A 63 11.97 -4.04 14.51
C ASN A 63 11.49 -5.14 13.54
N ALA A 64 11.09 -4.71 12.34
CA ALA A 64 10.62 -5.59 11.28
C ALA A 64 11.69 -6.56 10.74
N ASP A 65 12.97 -6.32 11.03
CA ASP A 65 14.09 -7.24 10.72
C ASP A 65 14.17 -8.47 11.65
N GLY A 66 13.23 -8.61 12.59
CA GLY A 66 13.17 -9.71 13.56
C GLY A 66 13.95 -9.47 14.86
N THR A 67 14.56 -8.29 15.00
CA THR A 67 15.38 -7.94 16.16
C THR A 67 14.60 -7.07 17.14
N LEU A 68 14.75 -7.37 18.43
CA LEU A 68 14.50 -6.44 19.51
C LEU A 68 15.82 -5.72 19.86
N TYR A 69 15.85 -4.39 19.75
CA TYR A 69 16.98 -3.58 20.19
C TYR A 69 16.69 -2.90 21.53
N CYS A 70 17.69 -2.84 22.41
CA CYS A 70 17.69 -1.99 23.59
C CYS A 70 18.75 -0.90 23.45
N LEU A 71 18.32 0.36 23.49
CA LEU A 71 19.20 1.52 23.48
C LEU A 71 19.15 2.18 24.84
N ASN A 72 20.29 2.70 25.29
CA ASN A 72 20.29 3.64 26.41
C ASN A 72 19.70 4.99 25.96
N LEU A 73 19.49 5.88 26.93
CA LEU A 73 18.94 7.22 26.69
C LEU A 73 19.83 8.16 25.86
N ARG A 74 21.07 7.75 25.51
CA ARG A 74 21.96 8.45 24.57
C ARG A 74 21.85 7.93 23.14
N GLY A 75 20.97 6.96 22.90
CA GLY A 75 20.75 6.33 21.60
C GLY A 75 21.78 5.26 21.24
N VAL A 76 22.56 4.76 22.21
CA VAL A 76 23.55 3.70 21.99
C VAL A 76 22.94 2.35 22.32
N VAL A 77 22.98 1.42 21.35
CA VAL A 77 22.53 0.04 21.53
C VAL A 77 23.37 -0.62 22.64
N GLN A 78 22.70 -1.08 23.70
CA GLN A 78 23.32 -1.83 24.79
C GLN A 78 23.36 -3.32 24.46
N TRP A 79 22.25 -3.84 23.94
CA TRP A 79 22.10 -5.23 23.52
C TRP A 79 21.00 -5.36 22.46
N SER A 80 20.96 -6.51 21.81
CA SER A 80 19.92 -6.88 20.85
C SER A 80 19.58 -8.37 20.98
N PHE A 81 18.34 -8.73 20.70
CA PHE A 81 17.84 -10.11 20.71
C PHE A 81 17.16 -10.45 19.39
N ARG A 82 17.53 -11.57 18.77
CA ARG A 82 16.96 -12.08 17.52
C ARG A 82 17.02 -13.61 17.52
N GLN A 83 15.87 -14.27 17.37
CA GLN A 83 15.78 -15.73 17.26
C GLN A 83 15.80 -16.20 15.80
N ASN A 84 15.13 -15.44 14.93
CA ASN A 84 14.94 -15.78 13.52
C ASN A 84 14.69 -14.49 12.72
N ASP A 85 14.22 -14.63 11.49
CA ASP A 85 13.95 -13.53 10.57
C ASP A 85 12.50 -13.01 10.63
N ALA A 86 11.60 -13.68 11.35
CA ALA A 86 10.21 -13.25 11.45
C ALA A 86 10.14 -11.87 12.11
N PRO A 87 9.32 -10.93 11.61
CA PRO A 87 9.27 -9.58 12.16
C PRO A 87 8.96 -9.55 13.66
N MET A 88 9.73 -8.76 14.42
CA MET A 88 9.47 -8.51 15.84
C MET A 88 8.42 -7.41 15.95
N TYR A 89 7.30 -7.68 16.62
CA TYR A 89 6.09 -6.86 16.44
C TYR A 89 5.66 -6.09 17.70
N ALA A 90 5.80 -6.68 18.88
CA ALA A 90 5.38 -6.07 20.14
C ALA A 90 6.47 -6.17 21.20
N VAL A 91 6.55 -5.16 22.08
CA VAL A 91 7.42 -5.16 23.26
C VAL A 91 6.79 -4.41 24.42
N CYS A 92 7.04 -4.88 25.64
CA CYS A 92 6.80 -4.14 26.88
C CYS A 92 7.78 -4.58 27.98
N VAL A 93 7.65 -3.98 29.17
CA VAL A 93 8.34 -4.40 30.38
C VAL A 93 7.30 -4.76 31.43
N VAL A 94 7.52 -5.86 32.14
CA VAL A 94 6.72 -6.29 33.30
C VAL A 94 7.62 -6.61 34.48
N HIS A 95 7.10 -6.57 35.69
CA HIS A 95 7.81 -6.84 36.93
C HIS A 95 7.18 -8.03 37.64
N ASP A 96 8.02 -8.95 38.11
CA ASP A 96 7.56 -10.01 39.00
C ASP A 96 7.24 -9.48 40.40
N ALA A 97 6.74 -10.36 41.29
CA ALA A 97 6.37 -9.96 42.65
C ALA A 97 7.52 -9.34 43.47
N PRO A 98 8.78 -9.81 43.36
CA PRO A 98 9.96 -9.10 43.89
C PRO A 98 10.25 -7.72 43.29
N GLY A 99 9.66 -7.37 42.15
CA GLY A 99 9.94 -6.12 41.42
C GLY A 99 11.05 -6.25 40.39
N THR A 100 11.46 -7.46 40.01
CA THR A 100 12.47 -7.69 38.98
C THR A 100 11.91 -7.37 37.60
N PRO A 101 12.53 -6.49 36.81
CA PRO A 101 12.05 -6.16 35.47
C PRO A 101 12.38 -7.28 34.47
N TYR A 102 11.41 -7.62 33.63
CA TYR A 102 11.58 -8.47 32.46
C TYR A 102 11.12 -7.73 31.22
N VAL A 103 11.95 -7.75 30.18
CA VAL A 103 11.55 -7.30 28.85
C VAL A 103 10.79 -8.42 28.16
N VAL A 104 9.56 -8.16 27.74
CA VAL A 104 8.72 -9.14 27.03
C VAL A 104 8.56 -8.70 25.59
N CYS A 105 8.84 -9.58 24.64
CA CYS A 105 8.67 -9.31 23.22
C CYS A 105 8.03 -10.49 22.48
N GLY A 106 7.45 -10.22 21.31
CA GLY A 106 6.84 -11.25 20.47
C GLY A 106 6.61 -10.76 19.05
N GLY A 107 6.61 -11.69 18.11
CA GLY A 107 6.62 -11.39 16.69
C GLY A 107 5.72 -12.31 15.87
N TYR A 108 6.07 -12.40 14.59
CA TYR A 108 5.38 -13.25 13.62
C TYR A 108 5.79 -14.72 13.68
N ASP A 109 6.79 -15.07 14.51
CA ASP A 109 7.22 -16.43 14.77
C ASP A 109 6.34 -17.21 15.75
N LEU A 110 5.19 -16.61 16.13
CA LEU A 110 4.16 -17.22 16.98
C LEU A 110 4.58 -17.44 18.44
N ASN A 111 5.69 -16.82 18.87
CA ASN A 111 6.25 -16.95 20.21
C ASN A 111 6.24 -15.62 20.98
N ILE A 112 6.29 -15.74 22.30
CA ILE A 112 6.55 -14.67 23.26
C ILE A 112 7.82 -15.02 24.03
N TYR A 113 8.70 -14.04 24.21
CA TYR A 113 9.98 -14.18 24.89
C TYR A 113 10.06 -13.26 26.10
N TYR A 114 10.51 -13.81 27.23
CA TYR A 114 10.93 -13.04 28.41
C TYR A 114 12.45 -12.95 28.42
N LEU A 115 12.96 -11.73 28.53
CA LEU A 115 14.38 -11.42 28.62
C LEU A 115 14.69 -10.71 29.95
N THR A 116 15.91 -10.87 30.45
CA THR A 116 16.44 -10.05 31.54
C THR A 116 16.68 -8.60 31.09
N ALA A 117 17.01 -7.71 32.02
CA ALA A 117 17.41 -6.33 31.72
C ALA A 117 18.64 -6.24 30.80
N GLU A 118 19.49 -7.26 30.77
CA GLU A 118 20.66 -7.40 29.90
C GLU A 118 20.36 -8.11 28.58
N GLY A 119 19.10 -8.43 28.30
CA GLY A 119 18.67 -9.06 27.05
C GLY A 119 18.90 -10.57 26.97
N THR A 120 19.16 -11.25 28.09
CA THR A 120 19.33 -12.71 28.13
C THR A 120 17.97 -13.40 28.14
N LEU A 121 17.78 -14.42 27.29
CA LEU A 121 16.55 -15.20 27.23
C LEU A 121 16.31 -15.99 28.52
N VAL A 122 15.17 -15.75 29.15
CA VAL A 122 14.70 -16.45 30.35
C VAL A 122 13.68 -17.52 29.99
N LYS A 123 12.71 -17.17 29.13
CA LYS A 123 11.58 -18.04 28.82
C LYS A 123 11.02 -17.77 27.43
N THR A 124 10.56 -18.84 26.79
CA THR A 124 9.76 -18.80 25.56
C THR A 124 8.38 -19.40 25.82
N ILE A 125 7.32 -18.76 25.35
CA ILE A 125 5.94 -19.27 25.36
C ILE A 125 5.42 -19.27 23.93
N ALA A 126 5.15 -20.45 23.38
CA ALA A 126 4.56 -20.60 22.06
C ALA A 126 3.04 -20.42 22.14
N SER A 127 2.46 -19.64 21.23
CA SER A 127 1.00 -19.42 21.17
C SER A 127 0.22 -20.73 21.00
N SER A 128 0.80 -21.73 20.34
CA SER A 128 0.20 -23.06 20.14
C SER A 128 -0.14 -23.80 21.43
N THR A 129 0.41 -23.42 22.59
CA THR A 129 0.15 -24.09 23.87
C THR A 129 -1.11 -23.57 24.58
N TYR A 130 -1.61 -22.38 24.21
CA TYR A 130 -2.75 -21.75 24.89
C TYR A 130 -3.73 -20.98 23.97
N GLY A 131 -3.35 -20.72 22.72
CA GLY A 131 -4.12 -19.93 21.75
C GLY A 131 -5.48 -20.55 21.44
N LYS A 132 -6.45 -19.69 21.11
CA LYS A 132 -7.86 -20.08 20.93
C LYS A 132 -8.41 -19.76 19.54
N GLU A 133 -7.58 -19.16 18.70
CA GLU A 133 -7.90 -18.74 17.35
C GLU A 133 -8.17 -19.94 16.44
N LYS A 134 -9.09 -19.75 15.48
CA LYS A 134 -9.45 -20.78 14.50
C LYS A 134 -9.48 -20.18 13.11
N ALA A 135 -8.72 -20.78 12.19
CA ALA A 135 -8.78 -20.46 10.77
C ALA A 135 -10.15 -20.85 10.19
N TYR A 136 -10.58 -20.13 9.15
CA TYR A 136 -11.86 -20.37 8.49
C TYR A 136 -11.81 -20.01 7.01
N GLY A 137 -12.83 -20.44 6.28
CA GLY A 137 -12.95 -20.20 4.84
C GLY A 137 -12.20 -21.24 4.02
N SER A 138 -12.05 -20.97 2.74
CA SER A 138 -11.53 -21.91 1.75
C SER A 138 -10.49 -21.19 0.89
N MET A 139 -9.38 -20.72 1.46
CA MET A 139 -8.26 -20.11 0.73
C MET A 139 -7.58 -21.17 -0.15
N HIS A 140 -8.33 -21.71 -1.11
CA HIS A 140 -7.95 -22.79 -2.00
C HIS A 140 -7.35 -24.00 -1.26
N GLY A 141 -7.84 -24.26 -0.04
CA GLY A 141 -7.37 -25.35 0.84
C GLY A 141 -6.15 -25.02 1.71
N HIS A 142 -5.53 -23.86 1.55
CA HIS A 142 -4.34 -23.43 2.30
C HIS A 142 -4.70 -22.51 3.48
N LEU A 143 -4.84 -23.09 4.68
CA LEU A 143 -5.14 -22.35 5.92
C LEU A 143 -4.00 -22.48 6.92
N PRO A 144 -3.74 -21.45 7.74
CA PRO A 144 -2.73 -21.54 8.80
C PRO A 144 -3.19 -22.46 9.95
N PRO A 145 -2.26 -22.92 10.81
CA PRO A 145 -2.60 -23.78 11.95
C PRO A 145 -3.58 -23.14 12.93
N ASN A 146 -4.56 -23.91 13.40
CA ASN A 146 -5.46 -23.49 14.48
C ASN A 146 -4.71 -23.37 15.81
N GLY A 147 -5.27 -22.59 16.73
CA GLY A 147 -4.72 -22.40 18.08
C GLY A 147 -3.43 -21.59 18.11
N THR A 148 -3.06 -20.93 17.01
CA THR A 148 -1.86 -20.09 16.92
C THR A 148 -2.23 -18.63 16.72
N HIS A 149 -1.36 -17.74 17.20
CA HIS A 149 -1.51 -16.31 17.00
C HIS A 149 -0.16 -15.60 17.10
N ILE A 150 -0.05 -14.42 16.49
CA ILE A 150 1.05 -13.49 16.77
C ILE A 150 0.72 -12.68 18.03
N ALA A 151 1.73 -12.13 18.71
CA ALA A 151 1.52 -11.15 19.76
C ALA A 151 1.29 -9.75 19.15
N ASN A 152 0.04 -9.36 18.91
CA ASN A 152 -0.31 -8.05 18.34
C ASN A 152 -0.01 -6.89 19.30
N PHE A 153 -0.26 -7.11 20.59
CA PHE A 153 0.12 -6.18 21.66
C PHE A 153 0.58 -6.96 22.89
N LEU A 154 1.57 -6.40 23.57
CA LEU A 154 2.05 -6.80 24.88
C LEU A 154 1.99 -5.56 25.78
N ARG A 155 1.31 -5.63 26.92
CA ARG A 155 1.29 -4.52 27.89
C ARG A 155 1.36 -5.05 29.33
N PRO A 156 2.04 -4.34 30.24
CA PRO A 156 1.79 -4.51 31.66
C PRO A 156 0.34 -4.10 31.97
N VAL A 157 -0.30 -4.82 32.88
CA VAL A 157 -1.64 -4.52 33.39
C VAL A 157 -1.67 -4.85 34.88
N LYS A 158 -2.27 -4.00 35.70
CA LYS A 158 -2.48 -4.26 37.12
C LYS A 158 -3.86 -4.85 37.35
N VAL A 159 -3.93 -5.90 38.17
CA VAL A 159 -5.20 -6.50 38.61
C VAL A 159 -5.15 -6.66 40.11
N GLY A 160 -5.94 -5.86 40.84
CA GLY A 160 -5.87 -5.79 42.30
C GLY A 160 -4.47 -5.39 42.80
N GLY A 161 -3.79 -4.48 42.10
CA GLY A 161 -2.44 -4.01 42.41
C GLY A 161 -1.31 -4.96 42.00
N VAL A 162 -1.60 -6.17 41.52
CA VAL A 162 -0.60 -7.13 41.04
C VAL A 162 -0.37 -6.93 39.54
N GLU A 163 0.88 -6.73 39.14
CA GLU A 163 1.24 -6.61 37.73
C GLU A 163 1.19 -7.97 37.02
N LYS A 164 0.60 -7.96 35.83
CA LYS A 164 0.43 -9.11 34.93
C LYS A 164 0.83 -8.70 33.52
N LEU A 165 1.10 -9.70 32.67
CA LEU A 165 1.27 -9.49 31.24
C LEU A 165 -0.09 -9.64 30.53
N ALA A 166 -0.54 -8.59 29.86
CA ALA A 166 -1.63 -8.67 28.88
C ALA A 166 -1.07 -8.94 27.48
N VAL A 167 -1.58 -10.00 26.84
CA VAL A 167 -1.28 -10.38 25.46
C VAL A 167 -2.54 -10.26 24.63
N HIS A 168 -2.53 -9.41 23.60
CA HIS A 168 -3.53 -9.48 22.54
C HIS A 168 -3.01 -10.38 21.42
N GLY A 169 -3.60 -11.56 21.29
CA GLY A 169 -3.32 -12.53 20.24
C GLY A 169 -4.21 -12.31 19.01
N VAL A 170 -3.65 -12.41 17.81
CA VAL A 170 -4.41 -12.37 16.55
C VAL A 170 -3.81 -13.27 15.48
N MET A 171 -4.64 -13.85 14.62
CA MET A 171 -4.19 -14.63 13.45
C MET A 171 -4.62 -14.06 12.10
N ASN A 172 -5.51 -13.07 12.07
CA ASN A 172 -6.00 -12.44 10.84
C ASN A 172 -6.13 -10.93 11.01
N ASN A 173 -5.46 -10.19 10.16
CA ASN A 173 -5.26 -8.74 10.32
C ASN A 173 -6.47 -7.87 9.92
N MET A 174 -7.53 -8.44 9.35
CA MET A 174 -8.67 -7.66 8.86
C MET A 174 -10.03 -8.13 9.35
N GLN A 175 -10.16 -9.38 9.77
CA GLN A 175 -11.47 -10.00 9.98
C GLN A 175 -11.64 -10.60 11.37
N MET A 176 -10.55 -11.02 12.03
CA MET A 176 -10.65 -11.66 13.34
C MET A 176 -10.28 -10.70 14.46
N PRO A 177 -11.06 -10.68 15.54
CA PRO A 177 -10.79 -9.79 16.65
C PRO A 177 -9.64 -10.26 17.54
N GLY A 178 -9.30 -11.54 17.51
CA GLY A 178 -8.30 -12.12 18.41
C GLY A 178 -8.81 -12.32 19.84
N TYR A 179 -7.87 -12.64 20.73
CA TYR A 179 -8.12 -12.87 22.15
C TYR A 179 -7.19 -12.01 23.02
N LEU A 180 -7.72 -11.55 24.14
CA LEU A 180 -6.94 -11.04 25.26
C LEU A 180 -6.59 -12.21 26.18
N HIS A 181 -5.33 -12.36 26.52
CA HIS A 181 -4.82 -13.32 27.50
C HIS A 181 -4.10 -12.56 28.63
N LEU A 182 -4.39 -12.90 29.89
CA LEU A 182 -3.66 -12.34 31.04
C LEU A 182 -2.79 -13.42 31.67
N PHE A 183 -1.50 -13.16 31.82
CA PHE A 183 -0.54 -14.05 32.45
C PHE A 183 -0.06 -13.46 33.76
N ASP A 184 0.00 -14.29 34.80
CA ASP A 184 0.96 -14.03 35.87
C ASP A 184 2.37 -14.00 35.27
N VAL A 185 3.21 -13.10 35.76
CA VAL A 185 4.56 -12.91 35.22
C VAL A 185 5.33 -14.25 35.29
N LEU A 186 5.89 -14.67 34.15
CA LEU A 186 6.55 -15.97 33.94
C LEU A 186 5.68 -17.23 34.04
N ALA A 187 4.35 -17.13 34.09
CA ALA A 187 3.47 -18.30 34.01
C ALA A 187 3.50 -18.95 32.61
N ASP A 188 3.23 -20.26 32.51
CA ASP A 188 3.13 -20.98 31.23
C ASP A 188 1.79 -20.78 30.53
N LEU A 189 0.74 -20.57 31.33
CA LEU A 189 -0.64 -20.47 30.87
C LEU A 189 -1.30 -19.19 31.40
N PRO A 190 -2.23 -18.61 30.63
CA PRO A 190 -2.93 -17.42 31.07
C PRO A 190 -3.98 -17.74 32.15
N SER A 191 -4.09 -16.86 33.14
CA SER A 191 -5.14 -16.91 34.17
C SER A 191 -6.52 -16.48 33.63
N LEU A 192 -6.54 -15.71 32.53
CA LEU A 192 -7.76 -15.27 31.85
C LEU A 192 -7.56 -15.34 30.33
N SER A 193 -8.58 -15.76 29.58
CA SER A 193 -8.59 -15.58 28.12
C SER A 193 -9.97 -15.20 27.62
N ARG A 194 -10.07 -14.09 26.90
CA ARG A 194 -11.33 -13.48 26.48
C ARG A 194 -11.26 -13.05 25.02
N LYS A 195 -12.28 -13.41 24.23
CA LYS A 195 -12.36 -12.98 22.84
C LYS A 195 -12.60 -11.47 22.76
N CYS A 196 -11.84 -10.78 21.91
CA CYS A 196 -12.07 -9.36 21.64
C CYS A 196 -13.32 -9.18 20.74
N GLY A 197 -13.97 -8.02 20.82
CA GLY A 197 -15.19 -7.71 20.05
C GLY A 197 -14.95 -7.17 18.63
N MET A 198 -13.70 -6.90 18.28
CA MET A 198 -13.28 -6.28 17.00
C MET A 198 -11.81 -6.54 16.72
N VAL A 199 -11.38 -6.32 15.48
CA VAL A 199 -9.95 -6.24 15.13
C VAL A 199 -9.34 -5.07 15.91
N VAL A 200 -8.41 -5.37 16.80
CA VAL A 200 -7.77 -4.39 17.68
C VAL A 200 -6.52 -3.83 17.01
N GLY A 201 -6.43 -2.51 16.92
CA GLY A 201 -5.25 -1.81 16.40
C GLY A 201 -4.64 -0.76 17.31
N ASP A 202 -5.26 -0.48 18.47
CA ASP A 202 -4.65 0.24 19.61
C ASP A 202 -5.00 -0.52 20.88
N PHE A 203 -4.07 -0.56 21.83
CA PHE A 203 -4.25 -1.27 23.10
C PHE A 203 -3.44 -0.58 24.21
N ARG A 204 -4.13 -0.18 25.28
CA ARG A 204 -3.55 0.47 26.46
C ARG A 204 -4.19 -0.09 27.74
N ALA A 205 -3.44 -0.05 28.84
CA ALA A 205 -3.91 -0.37 30.18
C ALA A 205 -3.81 0.91 31.03
N LEU A 206 -4.92 1.34 31.62
CA LEU A 206 -5.00 2.54 32.46
C LEU A 206 -6.06 2.32 33.55
N ASP A 207 -5.84 2.86 34.73
CA ASP A 207 -6.77 2.88 35.87
C ASP A 207 -7.47 4.27 35.96
N PRO A 208 -8.66 4.44 35.35
CA PRO A 208 -9.40 5.70 35.28
C PRO A 208 -10.24 5.98 36.53
N ASP A 209 -10.53 4.99 37.38
CA ASP A 209 -11.34 5.13 38.59
C ASP A 209 -10.54 4.99 39.90
N GLY A 210 -9.28 4.58 39.80
CA GLY A 210 -8.33 4.49 40.90
C GLY A 210 -8.52 3.25 41.77
N ASP A 211 -9.17 2.19 41.28
CA ASP A 211 -9.47 0.99 42.06
C ASP A 211 -8.28 0.02 42.20
N GLY A 212 -7.15 0.31 41.53
CA GLY A 212 -5.95 -0.53 41.52
C GLY A 212 -5.98 -1.68 40.50
N THR A 213 -7.02 -1.77 39.69
CA THR A 213 -7.13 -2.63 38.52
C THR A 213 -7.18 -1.76 37.26
N ASP A 214 -6.27 -1.99 36.32
CA ASP A 214 -6.30 -1.27 35.07
C ASP A 214 -7.46 -1.77 34.18
N GLU A 215 -8.16 -0.85 33.54
CA GLU A 215 -8.99 -1.15 32.38
C GLU A 215 -8.18 -1.20 31.10
N ILE A 216 -8.68 -2.03 30.19
CA ILE A 216 -8.08 -2.20 28.87
C ILE A 216 -8.84 -1.33 27.87
N LEU A 217 -8.13 -0.33 27.33
CA LEU A 217 -8.63 0.54 26.27
C LEU A 217 -8.21 -0.04 24.91
N MET A 218 -9.18 -0.29 24.04
CA MET A 218 -8.97 -0.85 22.70
C MET A 218 -9.55 0.04 21.61
N GLY A 219 -8.79 0.20 20.53
CA GLY A 219 -9.22 0.86 19.30
C GLY A 219 -9.41 -0.11 18.15
N SER A 220 -10.48 0.05 17.37
CA SER A 220 -10.69 -0.75 16.14
C SER A 220 -9.68 -0.40 15.03
N SER A 221 -9.11 -1.40 14.36
CA SER A 221 -8.41 -1.21 13.07
C SER A 221 -9.38 -1.47 11.91
N LYS A 222 -10.13 -0.46 11.49
CA LYS A 222 -11.23 -0.59 10.50
C LYS A 222 -11.46 0.68 9.68
N ASN A 223 -12.30 0.56 8.64
CA ASN A 223 -12.83 1.69 7.90
C ASN A 223 -13.78 2.50 8.81
N ARG A 224 -13.98 3.79 8.51
CA ARG A 224 -14.83 4.73 9.27
C ARG A 224 -16.15 4.11 9.72
N ASP A 225 -16.83 3.40 8.83
CA ASP A 225 -18.17 2.86 9.08
C ASP A 225 -18.18 1.70 10.11
N GLN A 226 -17.05 1.37 10.71
CA GLN A 226 -16.89 0.37 11.77
C GLN A 226 -15.95 0.84 12.90
N GLY A 227 -15.66 2.15 12.97
CA GLY A 227 -14.78 2.75 13.96
C GLY A 227 -15.37 2.69 15.37
N ARG A 228 -14.61 2.13 16.32
CA ARG A 228 -15.04 1.93 17.71
C ARG A 228 -13.89 2.08 18.71
N ALA A 229 -14.15 2.77 19.81
CA ALA A 229 -13.30 2.77 20.99
C ALA A 229 -13.99 1.96 22.09
N ILE A 230 -13.25 1.06 22.74
CA ILE A 230 -13.74 0.19 23.82
C ILE A 230 -12.95 0.46 25.08
N ARG A 231 -13.64 0.56 26.21
CA ARG A 231 -13.07 0.29 27.54
C ARG A 231 -13.56 -1.06 28.03
N TYR A 232 -12.65 -1.95 28.36
CA TYR A 232 -12.94 -3.21 29.01
C TYR A 232 -12.54 -3.14 30.48
N ASP A 233 -13.54 -3.28 31.34
CA ASP A 233 -13.38 -3.41 32.79
C ASP A 233 -13.14 -4.87 33.14
N ILE A 234 -11.93 -5.15 33.66
CA ILE A 234 -11.48 -6.49 34.03
C ILE A 234 -12.24 -7.00 35.26
N ALA A 235 -12.48 -6.13 36.24
CA ALA A 235 -13.10 -6.50 37.51
C ALA A 235 -14.58 -6.90 37.33
N SER A 236 -15.31 -6.18 36.48
CA SER A 236 -16.74 -6.46 36.21
C SER A 236 -17.00 -7.32 34.96
N ASP A 237 -15.96 -7.63 34.18
CA ASP A 237 -16.00 -8.29 32.87
C ASP A 237 -16.94 -7.60 31.85
N LYS A 238 -16.95 -6.27 31.83
CA LYS A 238 -17.86 -5.48 30.97
C LYS A 238 -17.13 -4.59 29.97
N ASN A 239 -17.68 -4.50 28.77
CA ASN A 239 -17.26 -3.51 27.78
C ASN A 239 -18.17 -2.28 27.82
N THR A 240 -17.58 -1.09 27.86
CA THR A 240 -18.22 0.17 27.46
C THR A 240 -17.70 0.53 26.07
N VAL A 241 -18.57 0.94 25.15
CA VAL A 241 -18.21 1.15 23.73
C VAL A 241 -18.71 2.49 23.22
N LEU A 242 -17.81 3.30 22.67
CA LEU A 242 -18.15 4.40 21.78
C LEU A 242 -18.21 3.89 20.34
N ASP A 243 -19.40 3.78 19.76
CA ASP A 243 -19.57 3.44 18.34
C ASP A 243 -19.56 4.72 17.48
N ILE A 244 -18.35 5.17 17.15
CA ILE A 244 -18.08 6.40 16.37
C ILE A 244 -18.85 6.38 15.05
N SER A 245 -19.02 5.20 14.45
CA SER A 245 -19.70 5.03 13.16
C SER A 245 -21.20 5.32 13.22
N LYS A 246 -21.84 5.11 14.39
CA LYS A 246 -23.29 5.27 14.57
C LYS A 246 -23.69 6.65 15.05
N THR A 247 -22.77 7.43 15.61
CA THR A 247 -23.05 8.82 15.98
C THR A 247 -22.94 9.72 14.75
N ARG A 248 -24.09 10.16 14.22
CA ARG A 248 -24.18 10.95 12.97
C ARG A 248 -23.23 12.15 12.95
N LYS A 249 -23.16 12.91 14.05
CA LYS A 249 -22.28 14.09 14.19
C LYS A 249 -20.80 13.71 14.05
N LEU A 250 -20.36 12.64 14.70
CA LEU A 250 -18.97 12.16 14.66
C LEU A 250 -18.63 11.57 13.28
N ASN A 251 -19.51 10.77 12.70
CA ASN A 251 -19.31 10.15 11.39
C ASN A 251 -19.16 11.22 10.28
N ALA A 252 -20.01 12.26 10.32
CA ALA A 252 -19.94 13.38 9.38
C ALA A 252 -18.61 14.16 9.47
N ALA A 253 -18.14 14.45 10.70
CA ALA A 253 -16.87 15.14 10.91
C ALA A 253 -15.66 14.30 10.46
N CYS A 254 -15.74 12.98 10.60
CA CYS A 254 -14.60 12.12 10.32
C CYS A 254 -14.32 11.97 8.80
N GLY A 255 -15.32 11.73 7.93
CA GLY A 255 -15.10 11.48 6.49
C GLY A 255 -14.43 10.12 6.16
N ALA A 256 -14.26 9.76 4.88
CA ALA A 256 -13.83 8.41 4.46
C ALA A 256 -12.37 8.03 4.86
N GLY A 257 -12.06 6.72 4.88
CA GLY A 257 -10.71 6.15 5.08
C GLY A 257 -10.60 5.20 6.28
N TYR A 258 -9.53 4.41 6.35
CA TYR A 258 -9.21 3.57 7.50
C TYR A 258 -8.42 4.33 8.56
N ARG A 259 -8.76 4.07 9.82
CA ARG A 259 -8.25 4.83 10.98
C ARG A 259 -8.22 3.97 12.23
N LEU A 260 -7.51 4.50 13.20
CA LEU A 260 -7.31 3.90 14.50
C LEU A 260 -7.77 4.85 15.60
N PRO A 261 -8.73 4.46 16.45
CA PRO A 261 -9.02 5.16 17.70
C PRO A 261 -7.89 4.88 18.70
N GLN A 262 -7.23 5.92 19.20
CA GLN A 262 -6.22 5.80 20.25
C GLN A 262 -6.68 6.60 21.47
N THR A 263 -6.89 5.92 22.60
CA THR A 263 -7.60 6.52 23.73
C THR A 263 -6.65 6.86 24.87
N GLU A 264 -6.75 8.08 25.40
CA GLU A 264 -6.02 8.54 26.57
C GLU A 264 -6.96 9.17 27.60
N LEU A 265 -6.53 9.18 28.87
CA LEU A 265 -7.23 9.90 29.93
C LEU A 265 -6.95 11.40 29.86
N LEU A 266 -8.01 12.18 29.97
CA LEU A 266 -8.02 13.63 30.13
C LEU A 266 -8.77 13.97 31.42
N LYS A 267 -8.13 14.72 32.32
CA LYS A 267 -8.83 15.26 33.50
C LYS A 267 -9.67 16.45 33.05
N ASN A 268 -10.97 16.43 33.31
CA ASN A 268 -11.81 17.61 33.04
C ASN A 268 -11.58 18.69 34.12
N GLY A 269 -12.00 19.93 33.85
CA GLY A 269 -11.83 21.06 34.78
C GLY A 269 -12.55 20.91 36.14
N SER A 270 -13.46 19.94 36.28
CA SER A 270 -14.16 19.61 37.53
C SER A 270 -13.59 18.36 38.24
N GLY A 271 -12.48 17.79 37.76
CA GLY A 271 -11.80 16.64 38.36
C GLY A 271 -12.36 15.26 37.98
N GLY A 272 -13.37 15.20 37.11
CA GLY A 272 -13.93 13.95 36.59
C GLY A 272 -13.15 13.36 35.39
N THR A 273 -13.33 12.06 35.17
CA THR A 273 -12.72 11.30 34.07
C THR A 273 -13.35 11.67 32.73
N GLN A 274 -12.51 12.09 31.79
CA GLN A 274 -12.85 12.27 30.38
C GLN A 274 -11.84 11.48 29.53
N TYR A 275 -12.26 11.02 28.36
CA TYR A 275 -11.39 10.34 27.41
C TYR A 275 -11.10 11.26 26.22
N ALA A 276 -9.82 11.36 25.85
CA ALA A 276 -9.40 11.92 24.57
C ALA A 276 -9.11 10.76 23.61
N ILE A 277 -9.94 10.62 22.57
CA ILE A 277 -9.82 9.56 21.58
C ILE A 277 -9.34 10.18 20.28
N PHE A 278 -8.07 9.94 19.95
CA PHE A 278 -7.49 10.37 18.69
C PHE A 278 -7.95 9.46 17.56
N TYR A 279 -8.48 10.02 16.47
CA TYR A 279 -9.10 9.27 15.38
C TYR A 279 -8.88 9.93 14.00
N GLY A 280 -7.72 9.63 13.40
CA GLY A 280 -7.29 10.24 12.14
C GLY A 280 -6.96 11.72 12.33
N SER A 281 -7.82 12.62 11.86
CA SER A 281 -7.67 14.08 12.01
C SER A 281 -8.46 14.67 13.17
N ASN A 282 -9.05 13.82 14.01
CA ASN A 282 -10.00 14.21 15.05
C ASN A 282 -9.45 13.89 16.44
N ILE A 283 -9.76 14.75 17.41
CA ILE A 283 -9.72 14.40 18.83
C ILE A 283 -11.17 14.38 19.32
N LEU A 284 -11.65 13.22 19.77
CA LEU A 284 -12.98 13.05 20.33
C LEU A 284 -12.89 13.12 21.86
N LEU A 285 -13.57 14.08 22.48
CA LEU A 285 -13.60 14.25 23.93
C LEU A 285 -14.87 13.60 24.47
N ALA A 286 -14.73 12.35 24.91
CA ALA A 286 -15.84 11.51 25.35
C ALA A 286 -15.96 11.52 26.89
N PRO A 287 -17.19 11.54 27.44
CA PRO A 287 -17.43 11.37 28.87
C PRO A 287 -17.05 9.96 29.36
N ALA A 288 -17.03 9.76 30.69
CA ALA A 288 -16.68 8.48 31.32
C ALA A 288 -17.55 7.28 30.88
N ASP A 289 -18.82 7.52 30.52
CA ASP A 289 -19.77 6.52 30.02
C ASP A 289 -19.63 6.24 28.51
N LEU A 290 -18.70 6.94 27.82
CA LEU A 290 -18.48 6.87 26.37
C LEU A 290 -19.74 7.17 25.52
N ASP A 291 -20.64 8.02 26.05
CA ASP A 291 -21.82 8.48 25.32
C ASP A 291 -21.42 9.34 24.10
N GLY A 292 -21.72 8.82 22.91
CA GLY A 292 -21.42 9.49 21.64
C GLY A 292 -22.17 10.80 21.42
N ASP A 293 -23.37 10.95 21.97
CA ASP A 293 -24.17 12.19 21.78
C ASP A 293 -23.63 13.34 22.65
N LYS A 294 -22.95 13.01 23.75
CA LYS A 294 -22.23 13.95 24.61
C LYS A 294 -20.76 14.16 24.23
N THR A 295 -20.28 13.48 23.19
CA THR A 295 -18.89 13.56 22.75
C THR A 295 -18.66 14.79 21.87
N GLU A 296 -17.65 15.58 22.22
CA GLU A 296 -17.17 16.71 21.41
C GLU A 296 -16.13 16.22 20.39
N ALA A 297 -16.15 16.75 19.18
CA ALA A 297 -15.18 16.40 18.14
C ALA A 297 -14.43 17.66 17.70
N LEU A 298 -13.11 17.66 17.93
CA LEU A 298 -12.19 18.67 17.42
C LEU A 298 -11.58 18.14 16.13
N THR A 299 -11.62 18.91 15.04
CA THR A 299 -11.16 18.46 13.72
C THR A 299 -10.09 19.40 13.19
N CYS A 300 -8.93 18.87 12.83
CA CYS A 300 -7.93 19.61 12.07
C CYS A 300 -7.83 19.08 10.62
N ARG A 301 -6.99 19.70 9.79
CA ARG A 301 -6.82 19.29 8.39
C ARG A 301 -6.11 17.94 8.24
N TYR A 302 -5.16 17.62 9.13
CA TYR A 302 -4.21 16.51 8.95
C TYR A 302 -4.48 15.36 9.91
N ALA A 303 -4.18 14.13 9.49
CA ALA A 303 -4.19 12.97 10.37
C ALA A 303 -2.76 12.61 10.82
N PHE A 304 -2.60 11.98 11.98
CA PHE A 304 -1.29 11.67 12.56
C PHE A 304 -1.10 10.16 12.76
N ASN A 305 0.16 9.70 12.73
CA ASN A 305 0.49 8.26 12.71
C ASN A 305 0.33 7.57 14.07
N ASP A 306 0.56 8.28 15.17
CA ASP A 306 0.57 7.72 16.53
C ASP A 306 0.41 8.85 17.56
N MET A 307 0.09 8.49 18.79
CA MET A 307 0.03 9.42 19.90
C MET A 307 0.37 8.79 21.24
N CYS A 308 0.96 9.59 22.13
CA CYS A 308 1.14 9.23 23.54
C CYS A 308 0.86 10.44 24.45
N LYS A 309 0.69 10.18 25.75
CA LYS A 309 0.59 11.22 26.77
C LYS A 309 1.83 11.16 27.65
N ASP A 310 2.37 12.32 28.00
CA ASP A 310 3.50 12.39 28.92
C ASP A 310 3.06 12.50 30.39
N SER A 311 4.05 12.50 31.30
CA SER A 311 3.82 12.59 32.75
C SER A 311 3.21 13.92 33.20
N GLU A 312 3.29 14.97 32.38
CA GLU A 312 2.68 16.27 32.64
C GLU A 312 1.23 16.37 32.12
N GLY A 313 0.76 15.36 31.39
CA GLY A 313 -0.57 15.33 30.78
C GLY A 313 -0.66 15.98 29.39
N ARG A 314 0.47 16.29 28.75
CA ARG A 314 0.49 16.79 27.36
C ARG A 314 0.32 15.63 26.39
N PHE A 315 -0.40 15.86 25.30
CA PHE A 315 -0.45 14.92 24.19
C PHE A 315 0.71 15.18 23.23
N ILE A 316 1.39 14.10 22.85
CA ILE A 316 2.44 14.09 21.84
C ILE A 316 1.89 13.35 20.63
N LEU A 317 1.72 14.06 19.52
CA LEU A 317 1.30 13.46 18.24
C LEU A 317 2.53 13.23 17.36
N ALA A 318 2.63 12.03 16.77
CA ALA A 318 3.63 11.74 15.76
C ALA A 318 3.40 12.55 14.48
N SER A 319 4.26 12.35 13.48
CA SER A 319 4.14 13.04 12.20
C SER A 319 2.81 12.82 11.50
N ALA A 320 2.40 13.84 10.73
CA ALA A 320 1.24 13.75 9.86
C ALA A 320 1.39 12.59 8.86
N GLN A 321 0.30 11.84 8.64
CA GLN A 321 0.26 10.67 7.76
C GLN A 321 0.63 11.02 6.32
N SER A 322 0.39 12.27 5.89
CA SER A 322 0.63 12.79 4.53
C SER A 322 2.06 13.23 4.25
N GLY A 323 3.03 12.49 4.78
CA GLY A 323 4.45 12.77 4.57
C GLY A 323 5.01 13.87 5.45
N GLY A 324 4.41 14.13 6.62
CA GLY A 324 4.91 15.13 7.56
C GLY A 324 6.20 14.71 8.25
N SER A 325 6.95 15.70 8.75
CA SER A 325 8.26 15.50 9.41
C SER A 325 8.31 15.98 10.86
N CYS A 326 7.18 16.41 11.42
CA CYS A 326 7.12 17.07 12.73
C CYS A 326 6.59 16.14 13.82
N ILE A 327 6.91 16.44 15.07
CA ILE A 327 6.22 15.93 16.26
C ILE A 327 5.47 17.11 16.86
N HIS A 328 4.23 16.91 17.29
CA HIS A 328 3.36 17.98 17.77
C HIS A 328 3.08 17.81 19.26
N LEU A 329 3.15 18.90 20.01
CA LEU A 329 2.81 18.95 21.43
C LEU A 329 1.50 19.71 21.59
N ILE A 330 0.54 19.09 22.28
CA ILE A 330 -0.73 19.70 22.63
C ILE A 330 -0.82 19.67 24.15
N ASP A 331 -0.89 20.85 24.77
CA ASP A 331 -1.04 20.97 26.20
C ASP A 331 -2.50 21.30 26.56
N PRO A 332 -3.30 20.31 27.00
CA PRO A 332 -4.71 20.54 27.30
C PRO A 332 -4.94 21.43 28.53
N ARG A 333 -3.88 21.82 29.26
CA ARG A 333 -3.95 22.77 30.39
C ARG A 333 -4.04 24.22 29.91
N GLN A 334 -3.68 24.50 28.65
CA GLN A 334 -3.76 25.84 28.06
C GLN A 334 -5.18 26.12 27.56
N SER A 335 -5.78 27.26 27.89
CA SER A 335 -7.20 27.53 27.59
C SER A 335 -7.56 27.51 26.10
N ASN A 336 -6.61 27.80 25.21
CA ASN A 336 -6.78 27.88 23.76
C ASN A 336 -6.40 26.60 22.99
N TRP A 337 -5.98 25.52 23.68
CA TRP A 337 -5.42 24.32 23.04
C TRP A 337 -6.32 23.70 21.95
N LYS A 338 -7.65 23.79 22.13
CA LYS A 338 -8.64 23.29 21.17
C LYS A 338 -8.55 24.04 19.84
N ALA A 339 -8.52 25.37 19.89
CA ALA A 339 -8.40 26.22 18.71
C ALA A 339 -7.03 26.06 18.05
N ASP A 340 -5.97 25.91 18.84
CA ASP A 340 -4.63 25.64 18.31
C ASP A 340 -4.59 24.32 17.54
N TYR A 341 -5.26 23.27 18.05
CA TYR A 341 -5.38 22.00 17.35
C TYR A 341 -6.19 22.11 16.05
N GLU A 342 -7.36 22.75 16.07
CA GLU A 342 -8.22 22.90 14.88
C GLU A 342 -7.51 23.66 13.74
N ASN A 343 -6.64 24.62 14.09
CA ASN A 343 -5.86 25.41 13.14
C ASN A 343 -4.47 24.82 12.83
N LEU A 344 -4.15 23.63 13.35
CA LEU A 344 -2.83 23.02 13.21
C LEU A 344 -2.48 22.78 11.74
N THR A 345 -1.43 23.46 11.27
CA THR A 345 -0.78 23.21 9.98
C THR A 345 0.66 22.77 10.22
N PRO A 346 1.02 21.50 9.95
CA PRO A 346 2.38 21.02 10.13
C PRO A 346 3.37 21.78 9.22
N PRO A 347 4.48 22.32 9.77
CA PRO A 347 5.55 22.89 8.96
C PRO A 347 6.43 21.78 8.33
N GLY A 348 7.55 22.16 7.73
CA GLY A 348 8.54 21.22 7.20
C GLY A 348 8.09 20.60 5.88
N LYS A 349 8.10 19.26 5.77
CA LYS A 349 7.79 18.57 4.50
C LYS A 349 6.40 18.94 3.93
N ILE A 350 5.38 19.10 4.77
CA ILE A 350 4.02 19.46 4.29
C ILE A 350 4.01 20.85 3.64
N GLU A 351 4.67 21.82 4.26
CA GLU A 351 4.82 23.18 3.72
C GLU A 351 5.59 23.16 2.39
N ALA A 352 6.69 22.41 2.32
CA ALA A 352 7.48 22.25 1.10
C ALA A 352 6.66 21.62 -0.05
N ILE A 353 5.89 20.55 0.22
CA ILE A 353 5.05 19.89 -0.80
C ILE A 353 4.03 20.87 -1.39
N LEU A 354 3.36 21.65 -0.54
CA LEU A 354 2.37 22.64 -0.98
C LEU A 354 3.01 23.75 -1.81
N ALA A 355 4.15 24.31 -1.35
CA ALA A 355 4.88 25.33 -2.08
C ALA A 355 5.39 24.82 -3.44
N ASN A 356 5.97 23.63 -3.48
CA ASN A 356 6.47 22.98 -4.69
C ASN A 356 5.34 22.72 -5.70
N THR A 357 4.18 22.25 -5.24
CA THR A 357 3.02 21.98 -6.10
C THR A 357 2.45 23.29 -6.67
N ALA A 358 2.36 24.35 -5.86
CA ALA A 358 1.91 25.66 -6.31
C ALA A 358 2.86 26.25 -7.37
N ALA A 359 4.18 26.15 -7.15
CA ALA A 359 5.18 26.59 -8.12
C ALA A 359 5.07 25.82 -9.45
N ALA A 360 4.86 24.50 -9.40
CA ALA A 360 4.67 23.69 -10.60
C ALA A 360 3.41 24.11 -11.39
N ARG A 361 2.29 24.36 -10.69
CA ARG A 361 1.05 24.85 -11.32
C ARG A 361 1.25 26.21 -11.97
N GLN A 362 1.96 27.13 -11.31
CA GLN A 362 2.30 28.45 -11.89
C GLN A 362 3.16 28.32 -13.15
N GLN A 363 4.21 27.49 -13.11
CA GLN A 363 5.09 27.25 -14.28
C GLN A 363 4.29 26.68 -15.47
N LEU A 364 3.33 25.80 -15.19
CA LEU A 364 2.45 25.19 -16.17
C LEU A 364 1.52 26.19 -16.89
N GLU A 365 1.23 27.37 -16.32
CA GLU A 365 0.41 28.40 -16.97
C GLU A 365 1.03 28.89 -18.28
N THR A 366 2.35 28.99 -18.32
CA THR A 366 3.12 29.50 -19.48
C THR A 366 3.63 28.39 -20.39
N PHE A 367 3.45 27.12 -20.01
CA PHE A 367 3.90 25.98 -20.78
C PHE A 367 3.17 25.87 -22.13
N LYS A 368 3.94 25.51 -23.17
CA LYS A 368 3.45 25.18 -24.50
C LYS A 368 4.08 23.86 -24.93
N LYS A 369 3.25 22.93 -25.41
CA LYS A 369 3.70 21.67 -26.01
C LYS A 369 4.66 21.98 -27.18
N PRO A 370 5.86 21.39 -27.23
CA PRO A 370 6.74 21.54 -28.38
C PRO A 370 6.11 21.00 -29.66
N SER A 371 6.37 21.65 -30.80
CA SER A 371 5.75 21.30 -32.08
C SER A 371 6.24 19.97 -32.68
N TYR A 372 7.40 19.47 -32.22
CA TYR A 372 7.96 18.18 -32.64
C TYR A 372 7.33 17.00 -31.90
N GLU A 373 6.62 17.24 -30.78
CA GLU A 373 5.91 16.18 -30.07
C GLU A 373 4.56 15.93 -30.73
N ARG A 374 4.22 14.64 -30.89
CA ARG A 374 2.90 14.23 -31.36
C ARG A 374 1.77 14.74 -30.46
N ASP A 375 0.54 14.63 -30.94
CA ASP A 375 -0.62 14.96 -30.11
C ASP A 375 -0.81 13.94 -28.97
N PRO A 376 -1.36 14.38 -27.82
CA PRO A 376 -1.61 13.50 -26.69
C PRO A 376 -2.55 12.33 -27.04
N VAL A 377 -2.32 11.17 -26.43
CA VAL A 377 -3.26 10.05 -26.52
C VAL A 377 -4.50 10.28 -25.65
N PRO A 378 -5.66 9.68 -25.98
CA PRO A 378 -6.83 9.72 -25.11
C PRO A 378 -6.55 9.15 -23.72
N VAL A 379 -7.07 9.81 -22.69
CA VAL A 379 -7.08 9.36 -21.30
C VAL A 379 -8.51 9.34 -20.79
N TYR A 380 -8.91 8.20 -20.23
CA TYR A 380 -10.25 7.93 -19.72
C TYR A 380 -10.29 8.12 -18.20
N PHE A 381 -10.94 9.19 -17.76
CA PHE A 381 -11.20 9.51 -16.36
C PHE A 381 -12.50 8.81 -15.95
N MET A 382 -12.38 7.61 -15.39
CA MET A 382 -13.51 6.69 -15.18
C MET A 382 -14.35 7.05 -13.95
N THR A 383 -13.71 7.51 -12.87
CA THR A 383 -14.36 7.77 -11.57
C THR A 383 -13.91 9.05 -10.90
N GLU A 384 -13.28 9.97 -11.63
CA GLU A 384 -12.89 11.25 -11.04
C GLU A 384 -14.09 12.03 -10.52
N GLY A 385 -13.97 12.53 -9.28
CA GLY A 385 -14.93 13.48 -8.74
C GLY A 385 -14.59 14.90 -9.20
N THR A 386 -15.57 15.70 -9.58
CA THR A 386 -15.31 17.10 -9.98
C THR A 386 -15.65 18.11 -8.88
N ARG A 387 -16.10 17.62 -7.70
CA ARG A 387 -16.58 18.48 -6.61
C ARG A 387 -15.53 19.51 -6.18
N GLY A 388 -15.86 20.78 -6.26
CA GLY A 388 -15.00 21.91 -5.90
C GLY A 388 -14.08 22.41 -7.04
N VAL A 389 -14.02 21.70 -8.16
CA VAL A 389 -13.20 22.02 -9.34
C VAL A 389 -13.99 21.85 -10.65
N GLU A 390 -15.32 21.94 -10.60
CA GLU A 390 -16.22 21.67 -11.72
C GLU A 390 -15.89 22.55 -12.93
N LYS A 391 -15.66 23.86 -12.69
CA LYS A 391 -15.29 24.82 -13.75
C LYS A 391 -14.00 24.46 -14.46
N LEU A 392 -13.02 23.93 -13.72
CA LEU A 392 -11.76 23.48 -14.29
C LEU A 392 -12.01 22.27 -15.19
N ALA A 393 -12.70 21.24 -14.68
CA ALA A 393 -13.02 20.04 -15.44
C ALA A 393 -13.78 20.38 -16.74
N ASP A 394 -14.85 21.18 -16.65
CA ASP A 394 -15.64 21.61 -17.81
C ASP A 394 -14.79 22.36 -18.85
N SER A 395 -13.90 23.25 -18.39
CA SER A 395 -13.00 23.98 -19.27
C SER A 395 -11.99 23.06 -19.96
N LEU A 396 -11.49 22.03 -19.27
CA LEU A 396 -10.54 21.08 -19.86
C LEU A 396 -11.23 20.20 -20.89
N MET A 397 -12.38 19.62 -20.55
CA MET A 397 -13.17 18.76 -21.45
C MET A 397 -13.59 19.49 -22.74
N LYS A 398 -13.95 20.78 -22.64
CA LYS A 398 -14.33 21.57 -23.83
C LYS A 398 -13.14 21.90 -24.74
N LYS A 399 -11.93 21.95 -24.19
CA LYS A 399 -10.74 22.43 -24.90
C LYS A 399 -9.87 21.28 -25.45
N TYR A 400 -9.91 20.11 -24.82
CA TYR A 400 -8.99 19.01 -25.08
C TYR A 400 -9.74 17.70 -25.25
N ASP A 401 -9.92 17.28 -26.51
CA ASP A 401 -10.70 16.08 -26.87
C ASP A 401 -10.10 14.77 -26.33
N HIS A 402 -8.80 14.75 -26.03
CA HIS A 402 -8.12 13.60 -25.44
C HIS A 402 -8.43 13.40 -23.94
N MET A 403 -9.14 14.34 -23.31
CA MET A 403 -9.55 14.25 -21.90
C MET A 403 -10.97 13.71 -21.76
N VAL A 404 -11.11 12.38 -21.69
CA VAL A 404 -12.42 11.71 -21.74
C VAL A 404 -12.92 11.40 -20.33
N PHE A 405 -13.78 12.26 -19.80
CA PHE A 405 -14.47 12.01 -18.52
C PHE A 405 -15.72 11.16 -18.75
N LEU A 406 -15.75 9.98 -18.14
CA LEU A 406 -16.88 9.06 -18.27
C LEU A 406 -17.90 9.29 -17.16
N ASN A 407 -19.17 9.02 -17.46
CA ASN A 407 -20.19 8.94 -16.43
C ASN A 407 -20.05 7.64 -15.62
N GLN A 408 -20.20 7.74 -14.30
CA GLN A 408 -20.32 6.56 -13.45
C GLN A 408 -21.78 6.11 -13.36
N ALA A 409 -22.11 4.99 -13.98
CA ALA A 409 -23.41 4.34 -13.80
C ALA A 409 -23.36 3.39 -12.60
N ARG A 410 -24.43 3.37 -11.78
CA ARG A 410 -24.53 2.52 -10.59
C ARG A 410 -25.84 1.77 -10.59
N CYS A 411 -25.77 0.45 -10.43
CA CYS A 411 -26.91 -0.39 -10.12
C CYS A 411 -26.85 -0.80 -8.64
N ASN A 412 -27.88 -0.46 -7.86
CA ASN A 412 -27.94 -0.81 -6.43
C ASN A 412 -28.55 -2.20 -6.19
N ALA A 413 -29.15 -2.80 -7.21
CA ALA A 413 -29.67 -4.16 -7.23
C ALA A 413 -29.17 -4.90 -8.47
N GLU A 414 -29.11 -6.22 -8.39
CA GLU A 414 -28.55 -7.11 -9.41
C GLU A 414 -29.62 -8.05 -9.98
N LEU A 415 -29.26 -8.79 -11.03
CA LEU A 415 -30.20 -9.59 -11.80
C LEU A 415 -30.71 -10.78 -10.97
N ARG A 416 -32.03 -10.84 -10.73
CA ARG A 416 -32.69 -11.85 -9.89
C ARG A 416 -32.81 -13.22 -10.55
N ASP A 417 -33.23 -13.23 -11.81
CA ASP A 417 -33.96 -14.38 -12.38
C ASP A 417 -33.09 -15.42 -13.10
N TRP A 418 -31.76 -15.31 -13.03
CA TRP A 418 -30.87 -16.10 -13.89
C TRP A 418 -29.87 -16.97 -13.13
N ARG A 419 -29.75 -16.80 -11.80
CA ARG A 419 -28.73 -17.52 -11.02
C ARG A 419 -28.89 -19.04 -11.05
N THR A 420 -30.12 -19.53 -11.20
CA THR A 420 -30.40 -20.95 -11.40
C THR A 420 -29.80 -21.52 -12.67
N ASP A 421 -29.46 -20.66 -13.62
CA ASP A 421 -28.92 -21.01 -14.94
C ASP A 421 -27.39 -21.02 -14.94
N ILE A 422 -26.75 -20.74 -13.80
CA ILE A 422 -25.30 -20.93 -13.62
C ILE A 422 -25.08 -22.41 -13.29
N ASP A 423 -24.46 -23.16 -14.20
CA ASP A 423 -24.21 -24.60 -14.02
C ASP A 423 -23.22 -24.90 -12.89
N ASN A 424 -22.20 -24.04 -12.72
CA ASN A 424 -21.22 -24.16 -11.66
C ASN A 424 -21.81 -23.81 -10.28
N GLU A 425 -21.86 -24.78 -9.38
CA GLU A 425 -22.42 -24.65 -8.04
C GLU A 425 -21.74 -23.56 -7.21
N TYR A 426 -20.39 -23.51 -7.25
CA TYR A 426 -19.61 -22.54 -6.51
C TYR A 426 -20.02 -21.10 -6.83
N TYR A 427 -20.13 -20.74 -8.12
CA TYR A 427 -20.55 -19.39 -8.52
C TYR A 427 -22.05 -19.14 -8.39
N ARG A 428 -22.88 -20.18 -8.58
CA ARG A 428 -24.33 -20.10 -8.39
C ARG A 428 -24.67 -19.63 -6.97
N GLU A 429 -23.95 -20.14 -5.97
CA GLU A 429 -24.14 -19.82 -4.56
C GLU A 429 -23.41 -18.55 -4.10
N LYS A 430 -22.36 -18.13 -4.81
CA LYS A 430 -21.59 -16.92 -4.49
C LYS A 430 -22.41 -15.66 -4.72
N LYS A 431 -22.93 -15.07 -3.63
CA LYS A 431 -23.67 -13.80 -3.64
C LYS A 431 -22.91 -12.71 -2.87
N HIS A 432 -22.83 -11.53 -3.48
CA HIS A 432 -22.31 -10.35 -2.79
C HIS A 432 -23.27 -9.90 -1.67
N ARG A 433 -22.76 -9.87 -0.43
CA ARG A 433 -23.55 -9.59 0.78
C ARG A 433 -24.21 -8.20 0.83
N LYS A 434 -23.70 -7.24 0.07
CA LYS A 434 -24.21 -5.85 0.04
C LYS A 434 -25.17 -5.57 -1.12
N LYS A 435 -25.56 -6.57 -1.90
CA LYS A 435 -26.38 -6.40 -3.09
C LYS A 435 -27.71 -7.12 -2.93
N GLU A 436 -28.77 -6.47 -3.40
CA GLU A 436 -30.10 -7.08 -3.51
C GLU A 436 -30.25 -7.64 -4.93
N TYR A 437 -30.84 -8.84 -5.09
CA TYR A 437 -31.02 -9.48 -6.40
C TYR A 437 -32.48 -9.36 -6.81
N THR A 438 -32.88 -8.18 -7.28
CA THR A 438 -34.29 -7.84 -7.49
C THR A 438 -34.60 -7.35 -8.91
N LEU A 439 -33.59 -7.07 -9.73
CA LEU A 439 -33.83 -6.54 -11.08
C LEU A 439 -34.06 -7.66 -12.10
N THR A 440 -34.89 -7.35 -13.11
CA THR A 440 -34.96 -8.10 -14.37
C THR A 440 -33.89 -7.58 -15.34
N GLN A 441 -33.65 -8.28 -16.45
CA GLN A 441 -32.71 -7.82 -17.48
C GLN A 441 -33.10 -6.43 -18.00
N GLN A 442 -34.39 -6.20 -18.26
CA GLN A 442 -34.87 -4.89 -18.69
C GLN A 442 -34.62 -3.82 -17.62
N GLY A 443 -34.84 -4.13 -16.34
CA GLY A 443 -34.55 -3.19 -15.25
C GLY A 443 -33.07 -2.80 -15.15
N VAL A 444 -32.14 -3.71 -15.47
CA VAL A 444 -30.71 -3.38 -15.58
C VAL A 444 -30.46 -2.43 -16.75
N LEU A 445 -31.04 -2.69 -17.92
CA LEU A 445 -30.92 -1.81 -19.10
C LEU A 445 -31.51 -0.42 -18.84
N ASP A 446 -32.69 -0.34 -18.25
CA ASP A 446 -33.36 0.91 -17.88
C ASP A 446 -32.57 1.71 -16.84
N THR A 447 -31.69 1.05 -16.08
CA THR A 447 -30.80 1.72 -15.12
C THR A 447 -29.52 2.23 -15.78
N LEU A 448 -28.90 1.43 -16.67
CA LEU A 448 -27.58 1.71 -17.20
C LEU A 448 -27.61 2.55 -18.49
N LEU A 449 -28.55 2.30 -19.40
CA LEU A 449 -28.57 2.98 -20.71
C LEU A 449 -28.80 4.50 -20.62
N PRO A 450 -29.66 5.03 -19.72
CA PRO A 450 -29.83 6.48 -19.59
C PRO A 450 -28.54 7.21 -19.20
N ALA A 451 -27.58 6.53 -18.55
CA ALA A 451 -26.32 7.17 -18.14
C ALA A 451 -25.42 7.59 -19.32
N TYR A 452 -25.71 7.11 -20.54
CA TYR A 452 -25.05 7.56 -21.77
C TYR A 452 -25.53 8.94 -22.26
N GLU A 453 -26.69 9.44 -21.81
CA GLU A 453 -27.21 10.74 -22.26
C GLU A 453 -26.25 11.87 -21.87
N GLY A 454 -25.90 12.72 -22.84
CA GLY A 454 -24.97 13.84 -22.63
C GLY A 454 -23.52 13.44 -22.28
N ALA A 455 -23.17 12.15 -22.28
CA ALA A 455 -21.85 11.66 -21.91
C ALA A 455 -21.09 11.03 -23.10
N PRO A 456 -19.75 11.11 -23.12
CA PRO A 456 -18.92 10.42 -24.12
C PRO A 456 -18.91 8.89 -23.93
N GLY A 457 -19.35 8.43 -22.75
CA GLY A 457 -19.46 7.03 -22.40
C GLY A 457 -19.71 6.85 -20.91
N ILE A 458 -19.81 5.59 -20.48
CA ILE A 458 -20.02 5.23 -19.08
C ILE A 458 -19.01 4.20 -18.61
N GLN A 459 -18.91 4.09 -17.29
CA GLN A 459 -18.36 2.92 -16.64
C GLN A 459 -19.27 2.41 -15.53
N PHE A 460 -19.28 1.09 -15.32
CA PHE A 460 -20.03 0.42 -14.26
C PHE A 460 -19.36 -0.90 -13.87
N TRP A 461 -19.82 -1.54 -12.80
CA TRP A 461 -19.29 -2.82 -12.34
C TRP A 461 -20.05 -3.97 -13.00
N GLY A 462 -19.34 -4.92 -13.61
CA GLY A 462 -19.92 -6.16 -14.14
C GLY A 462 -20.03 -7.28 -13.09
N GLY A 463 -19.29 -7.16 -11.98
CA GLY A 463 -19.22 -8.14 -10.90
C GLY A 463 -18.21 -7.73 -9.83
N HIS A 464 -17.86 -8.65 -8.92
CA HIS A 464 -16.79 -8.54 -7.91
C HIS A 464 -16.20 -9.93 -7.62
N GLY A 465 -14.99 -10.06 -7.07
CA GLY A 465 -14.44 -11.37 -6.64
C GLY A 465 -15.32 -12.23 -5.71
N ASN A 466 -16.19 -11.60 -4.91
CA ASN A 466 -17.13 -12.30 -4.04
C ASN A 466 -18.40 -12.74 -4.80
N ASP A 467 -18.58 -12.25 -6.02
CA ASP A 467 -19.69 -12.56 -6.91
C ASP A 467 -19.41 -11.95 -8.30
N PRO A 468 -18.77 -12.69 -9.22
CA PRO A 468 -18.40 -12.15 -10.53
C PRO A 468 -19.62 -11.96 -11.45
N TYR A 469 -20.77 -12.51 -11.06
CA TYR A 469 -21.98 -12.65 -11.85
C TYR A 469 -23.10 -11.75 -11.31
N PHE A 470 -22.86 -10.43 -11.25
CA PHE A 470 -23.93 -9.46 -11.01
C PHE A 470 -24.98 -9.53 -12.14
N TYR A 471 -24.49 -9.69 -13.37
CA TYR A 471 -25.29 -9.83 -14.58
C TYR A 471 -24.87 -11.07 -15.36
N ASN A 472 -25.83 -11.67 -16.08
CA ASN A 472 -25.48 -12.70 -17.06
C ASN A 472 -24.77 -12.09 -18.29
N PRO A 473 -24.03 -12.90 -19.07
CA PRO A 473 -23.35 -12.41 -20.27
C PRO A 473 -24.30 -11.71 -21.25
N GLU A 474 -25.52 -12.21 -21.42
CA GLU A 474 -26.50 -11.65 -22.36
C GLU A 474 -26.93 -10.23 -21.98
N THR A 475 -27.09 -9.93 -20.69
CA THR A 475 -27.40 -8.58 -20.21
C THR A 475 -26.26 -7.62 -20.49
N LEU A 476 -25.02 -8.04 -20.24
CA LEU A 476 -23.83 -7.24 -20.54
C LEU A 476 -23.71 -6.94 -22.04
N LYS A 477 -23.96 -7.93 -22.90
CA LYS A 477 -23.98 -7.76 -24.36
C LYS A 477 -25.01 -6.72 -24.81
N LYS A 478 -26.22 -6.74 -24.24
CA LYS A 478 -27.26 -5.74 -24.54
C LYS A 478 -26.90 -4.33 -24.04
N VAL A 479 -26.17 -4.19 -22.94
CA VAL A 479 -25.64 -2.88 -22.50
C VAL A 479 -24.60 -2.36 -23.51
N ILE A 480 -23.70 -3.23 -23.99
CA ILE A 480 -22.70 -2.88 -25.01
C ILE A 480 -23.40 -2.43 -26.30
N ASP A 481 -24.38 -3.19 -26.79
CA ASP A 481 -25.11 -2.85 -28.02
C ASP A 481 -25.93 -1.56 -27.86
N GLY A 482 -26.52 -1.34 -26.69
CA GLY A 482 -27.27 -0.13 -26.35
C GLY A 482 -26.41 1.14 -26.24
N ALA A 483 -25.08 1.02 -26.17
CA ALA A 483 -24.17 2.17 -26.14
C ALA A 483 -24.08 2.91 -27.48
N GLN A 484 -24.48 2.27 -28.60
CA GLN A 484 -24.48 2.85 -29.95
C GLN A 484 -23.12 3.48 -30.34
N GLY A 485 -22.01 2.82 -30.01
CA GLY A 485 -20.64 3.25 -30.32
C GLY A 485 -19.99 4.18 -29.29
N LYS A 486 -20.72 4.63 -28.26
CA LYS A 486 -20.13 5.35 -27.12
C LYS A 486 -19.25 4.44 -26.27
N LYS A 487 -18.31 5.03 -25.53
CA LYS A 487 -17.36 4.27 -24.71
C LYS A 487 -18.10 3.51 -23.61
N THR A 488 -17.89 2.19 -23.54
CA THR A 488 -18.39 1.36 -22.43
C THR A 488 -17.21 0.79 -21.66
N VAL A 489 -17.15 0.98 -20.35
CA VAL A 489 -16.15 0.31 -19.50
C VAL A 489 -16.83 -0.52 -18.42
N ILE A 490 -16.65 -1.84 -18.49
CA ILE A 490 -17.21 -2.80 -17.54
C ILE A 490 -16.09 -3.24 -16.60
N THR A 491 -16.21 -2.90 -15.32
CA THR A 491 -15.17 -3.14 -14.31
C THR A 491 -15.44 -4.41 -13.53
N TRP A 492 -14.43 -5.28 -13.40
CA TRP A 492 -14.44 -6.43 -12.47
C TRP A 492 -13.35 -6.28 -11.42
N PRO A 493 -13.72 -5.87 -10.19
CA PRO A 493 -12.82 -5.89 -9.05
C PRO A 493 -12.57 -7.29 -8.51
N GLU A 494 -11.32 -7.59 -8.16
CA GLU A 494 -10.91 -8.78 -7.39
C GLU A 494 -11.33 -10.12 -8.02
N MET A 495 -11.39 -10.21 -9.35
CA MET A 495 -11.68 -11.45 -10.07
C MET A 495 -10.47 -12.40 -10.08
N SER A 496 -10.04 -12.81 -8.89
CA SER A 496 -8.77 -13.47 -8.61
C SER A 496 -8.92 -14.96 -8.25
N ASP A 497 -9.89 -15.66 -8.82
CA ASP A 497 -10.01 -17.11 -8.61
C ASP A 497 -8.80 -17.83 -9.22
N TYR A 498 -8.33 -18.87 -8.55
CA TYR A 498 -7.29 -19.80 -9.02
C TYR A 498 -7.58 -21.24 -8.55
N SER A 499 -8.84 -21.53 -8.20
CA SER A 499 -9.34 -22.90 -8.00
C SER A 499 -9.66 -23.57 -9.33
N GLU A 500 -10.08 -24.84 -9.24
CA GLU A 500 -10.67 -25.59 -10.34
C GLU A 500 -11.89 -24.90 -11.00
N ASN A 501 -12.51 -23.92 -10.33
CA ASN A 501 -13.66 -23.18 -10.86
C ASN A 501 -13.25 -22.05 -11.81
N LEU A 502 -11.97 -21.66 -11.88
CA LEU A 502 -11.54 -20.52 -12.70
C LEU A 502 -11.92 -20.69 -14.18
N THR A 503 -11.68 -21.87 -14.75
CA THR A 503 -11.98 -22.15 -16.17
C THR A 503 -13.44 -21.86 -16.50
N TYR A 504 -14.37 -22.28 -15.64
CA TYR A 504 -15.79 -22.01 -15.85
C TYR A 504 -16.08 -20.50 -15.90
N LEU A 505 -15.49 -19.71 -15.00
CA LEU A 505 -15.68 -18.26 -14.96
C LEU A 505 -15.17 -17.60 -16.25
N VAL A 506 -13.98 -17.99 -16.72
CA VAL A 506 -13.42 -17.42 -17.94
C VAL A 506 -14.26 -17.81 -19.16
N ASP A 507 -14.53 -19.10 -19.34
CA ASP A 507 -15.23 -19.63 -20.52
C ASP A 507 -16.68 -19.16 -20.62
N ASN A 508 -17.36 -18.93 -19.49
CA ASN A 508 -18.79 -18.62 -19.46
C ASN A 508 -19.12 -17.16 -19.13
N LEU A 509 -18.15 -16.34 -18.69
CA LEU A 509 -18.36 -14.91 -18.46
C LEU A 509 -17.42 -14.04 -19.27
N PHE A 510 -16.11 -14.20 -19.06
CA PHE A 510 -15.13 -13.29 -19.63
C PHE A 510 -15.06 -13.43 -21.15
N ASP A 511 -14.81 -14.63 -21.65
CA ASP A 511 -14.63 -14.92 -23.07
C ASP A 511 -15.85 -14.50 -23.93
N PRO A 512 -17.10 -14.86 -23.57
CA PRO A 512 -18.26 -14.47 -24.36
C PRO A 512 -18.51 -12.96 -24.40
N VAL A 513 -18.19 -12.25 -23.31
CA VAL A 513 -18.36 -10.79 -23.24
C VAL A 513 -17.22 -10.08 -23.96
N ALA A 514 -15.98 -10.54 -23.79
CA ALA A 514 -14.80 -10.02 -24.49
C ALA A 514 -14.94 -10.18 -26.01
N THR A 515 -15.40 -11.34 -26.46
CA THR A 515 -15.66 -11.61 -27.88
C THR A 515 -16.70 -10.64 -28.46
N HIS A 516 -17.81 -10.40 -27.74
CA HIS A 516 -18.86 -9.49 -28.18
C HIS A 516 -18.43 -8.02 -28.17
N ALA A 517 -17.49 -7.65 -27.28
CA ALA A 517 -17.00 -6.29 -27.12
C ALA A 517 -16.09 -5.80 -28.26
N LYS A 518 -15.44 -6.72 -29.00
CA LYS A 518 -14.51 -6.39 -30.10
C LYS A 518 -15.17 -5.47 -31.13
N GLY A 519 -14.50 -4.38 -31.50
CA GLY A 519 -15.00 -3.40 -32.47
C GLY A 519 -16.21 -2.58 -32.01
N LYS A 520 -16.64 -2.67 -30.74
CA LYS A 520 -17.83 -1.95 -30.21
C LYS A 520 -17.50 -0.83 -29.23
N ASN A 521 -16.24 -0.39 -29.17
CA ASN A 521 -15.76 0.63 -28.22
C ASN A 521 -16.07 0.26 -26.75
N ALA A 522 -16.00 -1.03 -26.43
CA ALA A 522 -16.24 -1.58 -25.11
C ALA A 522 -14.95 -2.16 -24.51
N THR A 523 -14.76 -1.94 -23.21
CA THR A 523 -13.57 -2.34 -22.47
C THR A 523 -13.98 -3.17 -21.26
N LEU A 524 -13.33 -4.31 -21.07
CA LEU A 524 -13.38 -5.12 -19.86
C LEU A 524 -12.18 -4.73 -18.99
N PHE A 525 -12.46 -3.94 -17.96
CA PHE A 525 -11.45 -3.41 -17.04
C PHE A 525 -11.29 -4.34 -15.84
N LEU A 526 -10.19 -5.10 -15.85
CA LEU A 526 -9.87 -6.08 -14.81
C LEU A 526 -9.08 -5.41 -13.69
N ARG A 527 -9.68 -5.32 -12.50
CA ARG A 527 -9.14 -4.54 -11.37
C ARG A 527 -8.77 -5.48 -10.23
N ASN A 528 -7.60 -6.09 -10.31
CA ASN A 528 -7.21 -7.21 -9.44
C ASN A 528 -6.13 -6.83 -8.40
N LYS A 529 -5.93 -7.73 -7.43
CA LYS A 529 -5.01 -7.58 -6.28
C LYS A 529 -3.89 -8.61 -6.33
N ASN A 530 -2.96 -8.46 -5.41
CA ASN A 530 -1.88 -9.37 -5.09
C ASN A 530 -1.01 -9.62 -6.33
N ILE A 531 -0.69 -10.88 -6.56
CA ILE A 531 0.17 -11.34 -7.64
C ILE A 531 -0.56 -11.57 -8.96
N TYR A 532 -1.77 -11.02 -9.16
CA TYR A 532 -2.62 -11.39 -10.31
C TYR A 532 -1.92 -11.21 -11.67
N TRP A 533 -1.17 -10.11 -11.84
CA TRP A 533 -0.52 -9.75 -13.11
C TRP A 533 0.83 -10.45 -13.36
N GLN A 534 1.28 -11.24 -12.39
CA GLN A 534 2.51 -12.03 -12.42
C GLN A 534 2.26 -13.44 -11.84
N GLY A 535 1.01 -13.90 -11.88
CA GLY A 535 0.53 -15.10 -11.21
C GLY A 535 -0.78 -15.56 -11.82
N ASN A 536 -1.93 -15.18 -11.26
CA ASN A 536 -3.24 -15.67 -11.69
C ASN A 536 -3.49 -15.62 -13.21
N VAL A 537 -3.07 -14.54 -13.89
CA VAL A 537 -3.25 -14.36 -15.34
C VAL A 537 -2.45 -15.36 -16.20
N TYR A 538 -1.47 -16.05 -15.61
CA TYR A 538 -0.63 -17.06 -16.27
C TYR A 538 -1.17 -18.50 -16.13
N GLN A 539 -2.29 -18.70 -15.44
CA GLN A 539 -2.99 -19.99 -15.42
C GLN A 539 -3.60 -20.32 -16.79
N ALA A 540 -3.72 -21.61 -17.10
CA ALA A 540 -4.20 -22.08 -18.40
C ALA A 540 -5.53 -21.46 -18.87
N ALA A 541 -6.46 -21.16 -17.95
CA ALA A 541 -7.75 -20.54 -18.26
C ALA A 541 -7.60 -19.18 -18.97
N TRP A 542 -6.54 -18.43 -18.69
CA TRP A 542 -6.31 -17.08 -19.24
C TRP A 542 -5.55 -17.07 -20.56
N LYS A 543 -5.27 -18.24 -21.15
CA LYS A 543 -4.45 -18.37 -22.36
C LYS A 543 -4.87 -17.44 -23.51
N LYS A 544 -6.18 -17.29 -23.77
CA LYS A 544 -6.66 -16.40 -24.84
C LYS A 544 -6.29 -14.94 -24.61
N LEU A 545 -6.38 -14.46 -23.37
CA LEU A 545 -5.93 -13.11 -23.00
C LEU A 545 -4.42 -12.97 -23.23
N LEU A 546 -3.61 -13.91 -22.73
CA LEU A 546 -2.15 -13.89 -22.90
C LEU A 546 -1.70 -13.98 -24.37
N SER A 547 -2.49 -14.65 -25.21
CA SER A 547 -2.21 -14.79 -26.64
C SER A 547 -2.40 -13.47 -27.41
N GLY A 548 -3.08 -12.48 -26.82
CA GLY A 548 -3.47 -11.24 -27.48
C GLY A 548 -4.82 -11.31 -28.20
N GLU A 549 -5.56 -12.42 -28.09
CA GLU A 549 -6.88 -12.55 -28.73
C GLU A 549 -7.84 -11.44 -28.30
N PHE A 550 -7.73 -10.95 -27.06
CA PHE A 550 -8.58 -9.91 -26.48
C PHE A 550 -7.87 -8.57 -26.28
N ALA A 551 -6.78 -8.31 -27.02
CA ALA A 551 -5.92 -7.17 -26.76
C ALA A 551 -6.65 -5.81 -26.81
N GLU A 552 -7.57 -5.64 -27.76
CA GLU A 552 -8.37 -4.41 -27.95
C GLU A 552 -9.30 -4.11 -26.76
N VAL A 553 -9.81 -5.15 -26.08
CA VAL A 553 -10.93 -5.02 -25.13
C VAL A 553 -10.52 -5.22 -23.67
N ALA A 554 -9.47 -5.99 -23.39
CA ALA A 554 -9.03 -6.28 -22.04
C ALA A 554 -8.07 -5.20 -21.54
N VAL A 555 -8.36 -4.60 -20.39
CA VAL A 555 -7.48 -3.59 -19.77
C VAL A 555 -7.12 -4.05 -18.36
N PRO A 556 -5.83 -4.41 -18.12
CA PRO A 556 -5.37 -4.80 -16.81
C PRO A 556 -5.18 -3.54 -15.95
N SER A 557 -5.59 -3.64 -14.70
CA SER A 557 -5.52 -2.57 -13.71
C SER A 557 -5.40 -3.15 -12.30
N MET A 558 -5.32 -2.26 -11.33
CA MET A 558 -5.00 -2.56 -9.94
C MET A 558 -6.14 -2.23 -8.99
N GLU A 559 -6.37 -3.10 -8.03
CA GLU A 559 -7.06 -2.77 -6.78
C GLU A 559 -6.02 -2.52 -5.68
N GLU A 560 -4.94 -3.32 -5.61
CA GLU A 560 -3.74 -3.18 -4.76
C GLU A 560 -3.92 -2.81 -3.28
N THR A 561 -5.13 -2.99 -2.74
CA THR A 561 -5.39 -2.83 -1.31
C THR A 561 -4.94 -4.10 -0.58
N SER A 562 -4.10 -3.93 0.45
CA SER A 562 -3.42 -4.99 1.22
C SER A 562 -2.31 -5.78 0.49
N ASP A 563 -1.91 -5.34 -0.69
CA ASP A 563 -0.84 -5.95 -1.48
C ASP A 563 0.56 -5.69 -0.87
N LYS A 564 1.52 -6.53 -1.27
CA LYS A 564 2.93 -6.49 -0.80
C LYS A 564 3.96 -6.32 -1.91
N THR A 565 3.52 -6.32 -3.17
CA THR A 565 4.36 -6.49 -4.36
C THR A 565 3.90 -5.59 -5.53
N MET A 566 3.57 -4.33 -5.22
CA MET A 566 3.08 -3.36 -6.22
C MET A 566 4.08 -3.08 -7.33
N ASP A 567 5.38 -3.20 -7.02
CA ASP A 567 6.50 -3.14 -7.96
C ASP A 567 6.46 -4.25 -9.01
N LEU A 568 5.98 -5.43 -8.64
CA LEU A 568 5.77 -6.56 -9.55
C LEU A 568 4.47 -6.41 -10.35
N SER A 569 3.41 -5.89 -9.72
CA SER A 569 2.13 -5.65 -10.40
C SER A 569 2.26 -4.63 -11.54
N ILE A 570 3.02 -3.54 -11.34
CA ILE A 570 3.29 -2.59 -12.43
C ILE A 570 4.13 -3.24 -13.54
N ALA A 571 5.15 -4.02 -13.19
CA ALA A 571 5.98 -4.73 -14.16
C ALA A 571 5.19 -5.78 -14.98
N GLY A 572 4.25 -6.49 -14.34
CA GLY A 572 3.33 -7.43 -15.00
C GLY A 572 2.36 -6.74 -15.95
N ARG A 573 1.73 -5.64 -15.51
CA ARG A 573 0.82 -4.87 -16.38
C ARG A 573 1.55 -4.27 -17.59
N LEU A 574 2.75 -3.71 -17.36
CA LEU A 574 3.59 -3.20 -18.43
C LEU A 574 4.07 -4.30 -19.36
N GLY A 575 4.42 -5.48 -18.85
CA GLY A 575 4.85 -6.60 -19.69
C GLY A 575 3.72 -7.20 -20.54
N LEU A 576 2.49 -7.29 -20.01
CA LEU A 576 1.31 -7.64 -20.82
C LEU A 576 1.04 -6.61 -21.91
N TRP A 577 1.15 -5.32 -21.61
CA TRP A 577 0.97 -4.25 -22.59
C TRP A 577 2.08 -4.23 -23.64
N ALA A 578 3.34 -4.27 -23.20
CA ALA A 578 4.50 -4.22 -24.08
C ALA A 578 4.61 -5.45 -24.98
N SER A 579 4.16 -6.63 -24.52
CA SER A 579 4.16 -7.86 -25.33
C SER A 579 3.03 -7.96 -26.36
N GLY A 580 2.08 -7.01 -26.34
CA GLY A 580 0.89 -7.04 -27.19
C GLY A 580 -0.22 -7.96 -26.71
N ALA A 581 -0.14 -8.52 -25.49
CA ALA A 581 -1.27 -9.27 -24.92
C ALA A 581 -2.48 -8.36 -24.68
N VAL A 582 -2.25 -7.06 -24.42
CA VAL A 582 -3.27 -6.02 -24.33
C VAL A 582 -2.85 -4.73 -25.02
N ASP A 583 -3.80 -3.96 -25.54
CA ASP A 583 -3.54 -2.69 -26.23
C ASP A 583 -3.39 -1.51 -25.28
N HIS A 584 -4.04 -1.61 -24.11
CA HIS A 584 -4.07 -0.56 -23.10
C HIS A 584 -3.95 -1.14 -21.70
N TRP A 585 -3.51 -0.32 -20.74
CA TRP A 585 -3.54 -0.65 -19.32
C TRP A 585 -4.04 0.53 -18.47
N GLY A 586 -4.43 0.21 -17.23
CA GLY A 586 -5.07 1.14 -16.32
C GLY A 586 -4.41 1.23 -14.95
N THR A 587 -4.84 2.26 -14.22
CA THR A 587 -4.40 2.54 -12.86
C THR A 587 -5.58 2.93 -11.96
N ARG A 588 -5.33 2.89 -10.65
CA ARG A 588 -6.26 3.29 -9.61
C ARG A 588 -5.52 3.74 -8.37
N CYS A 589 -5.94 4.89 -7.84
CA CYS A 589 -5.59 5.31 -6.49
C CYS A 589 -6.77 5.09 -5.54
N ALA A 590 -6.51 4.43 -4.41
CA ALA A 590 -7.50 4.21 -3.37
C ALA A 590 -6.99 4.62 -1.99
N THR A 591 -7.91 5.11 -1.16
CA THR A 591 -7.59 5.73 0.14
C THR A 591 -7.00 4.75 1.17
N ASP A 592 -6.97 3.47 0.86
CA ASP A 592 -6.37 2.42 1.67
C ASP A 592 -5.09 1.82 1.06
N ASN A 593 -4.61 2.29 -0.10
CA ASN A 593 -3.27 1.98 -0.60
C ASN A 593 -2.14 2.22 0.44
N PRO A 594 -2.19 3.28 1.29
CA PRO A 594 -1.20 3.50 2.34
C PRO A 594 -1.20 2.47 3.48
N SER A 595 -2.15 1.53 3.50
CA SER A 595 -2.31 0.56 4.59
C SER A 595 -1.56 -0.75 4.31
N PHE A 596 -0.25 -0.79 4.60
CA PHE A 596 0.56 -2.01 4.44
C PHE A 596 0.55 -2.90 5.69
N ASP A 597 0.44 -2.30 6.87
CA ASP A 597 0.15 -2.99 8.14
C ASP A 597 -1.36 -2.90 8.42
N ARG A 598 -2.07 -4.01 8.27
CA ARG A 598 -3.53 -4.07 8.43
C ARG A 598 -3.97 -4.21 9.90
N LEU A 599 -3.04 -4.50 10.81
CA LEU A 599 -3.30 -4.41 12.25
C LEU A 599 -3.15 -2.98 12.76
N ARG A 600 -2.44 -2.10 12.02
CA ARG A 600 -2.32 -0.66 12.27
C ARG A 600 -2.78 0.15 11.05
N GLN A 601 -4.08 0.12 10.73
CA GLN A 601 -4.60 0.75 9.50
C GLN A 601 -4.63 2.28 9.56
N ILE A 602 -3.47 2.86 9.27
CA ILE A 602 -3.20 4.28 9.17
C ILE A 602 -3.25 4.65 7.69
N SER A 603 -4.40 5.12 7.20
CA SER A 603 -4.59 5.41 5.77
C SER A 603 -5.32 6.72 5.48
N LYS A 604 -5.46 7.61 6.48
CA LYS A 604 -6.16 8.88 6.33
C LYS A 604 -5.23 9.95 5.77
N GLN A 605 -4.87 9.79 4.50
CA GLN A 605 -4.08 10.77 3.77
C GLN A 605 -4.94 11.98 3.41
N CYS A 606 -4.69 13.12 4.07
CA CYS A 606 -5.44 14.36 3.87
C CYS A 606 -4.84 15.26 2.80
N LEU A 607 -3.54 15.09 2.49
CA LEU A 607 -2.86 15.68 1.35
C LEU A 607 -2.42 14.52 0.45
N PRO A 608 -3.14 14.21 -0.65
CA PRO A 608 -2.94 13.00 -1.46
C PRO A 608 -1.74 13.12 -2.41
N ASN A 609 -0.59 13.60 -1.91
CA ASN A 609 0.64 13.77 -2.68
C ASN A 609 1.18 12.45 -3.26
N HIS A 610 1.08 11.37 -2.48
CA HIS A 610 1.40 10.02 -2.92
C HIS A 610 0.55 9.55 -4.11
N PHE A 611 -0.74 9.94 -4.20
CA PHE A 611 -1.56 9.68 -5.39
C PHE A 611 -1.08 10.49 -6.58
N LEU A 612 -0.82 11.79 -6.39
CA LEU A 612 -0.37 12.67 -7.46
C LEU A 612 0.91 12.10 -8.13
N ARG A 613 1.92 11.76 -7.33
CA ARG A 613 3.19 11.20 -7.83
C ARG A 613 3.01 9.85 -8.51
N MET A 614 2.22 8.95 -7.94
CA MET A 614 1.90 7.65 -8.54
C MET A 614 1.15 7.80 -9.87
N LEU A 615 0.18 8.71 -9.96
CA LEU A 615 -0.56 8.97 -11.21
C LEU A 615 0.37 9.52 -12.28
N VAL A 616 1.24 10.46 -11.95
CA VAL A 616 2.25 10.99 -12.88
C VAL A 616 3.16 9.87 -13.38
N TYR A 617 3.63 9.00 -12.47
CA TYR A 617 4.46 7.84 -12.85
C TYR A 617 3.72 6.90 -13.81
N HIS A 618 2.53 6.42 -13.44
CA HIS A 618 1.79 5.44 -14.25
C HIS A 618 1.38 6.01 -15.61
N LEU A 619 0.97 7.29 -15.67
CA LEU A 619 0.68 7.99 -16.92
C LEU A 619 1.94 8.14 -17.78
N SER A 620 3.09 8.50 -17.19
CA SER A 620 4.36 8.54 -17.93
C SER A 620 4.84 7.16 -18.39
N SER A 621 4.33 6.08 -17.80
CA SER A 621 4.52 4.69 -18.24
C SER A 621 3.44 4.20 -19.23
N GLY A 622 2.55 5.06 -19.70
CA GLY A 622 1.57 4.76 -20.74
C GLY A 622 0.16 4.35 -20.27
N ALA A 623 -0.17 4.47 -18.98
CA ALA A 623 -1.53 4.18 -18.52
C ALA A 623 -2.55 5.16 -19.13
N GLN A 624 -3.73 4.66 -19.52
CA GLN A 624 -4.78 5.49 -20.14
C GLN A 624 -6.13 5.43 -19.44
N TYR A 625 -6.35 4.48 -18.53
CA TYR A 625 -7.64 4.28 -17.85
C TYR A 625 -7.49 4.52 -16.34
N LEU A 626 -8.19 5.53 -15.82
CA LEU A 626 -8.02 6.02 -14.45
C LEU A 626 -9.26 5.75 -13.59
N ASN A 627 -9.15 4.80 -12.65
CA ASN A 627 -10.23 4.43 -11.73
C ASN A 627 -9.96 4.89 -10.28
N ASN A 628 -9.86 6.20 -10.05
CA ASN A 628 -9.44 6.76 -8.76
C ASN A 628 -10.59 7.01 -7.76
N HIS A 629 -10.27 6.98 -6.46
CA HIS A 629 -11.11 7.56 -5.41
C HIS A 629 -10.93 9.09 -5.38
N PRO A 630 -12.03 9.87 -5.33
CA PRO A 630 -11.93 11.33 -5.21
C PRO A 630 -11.43 11.74 -3.81
N VAL A 631 -10.30 12.43 -3.75
CA VAL A 631 -9.67 12.93 -2.51
C VAL A 631 -9.00 14.28 -2.81
N ASP A 632 -9.36 15.34 -2.08
CA ASP A 632 -8.78 16.70 -2.25
C ASP A 632 -8.55 17.08 -3.73
N GLN A 633 -9.65 17.24 -4.49
CA GLN A 633 -9.56 17.49 -5.94
C GLN A 633 -8.98 18.84 -6.30
N GLU A 634 -8.99 19.81 -5.37
CA GLU A 634 -8.27 21.07 -5.55
C GLU A 634 -6.76 20.83 -5.64
N TYR A 635 -6.23 19.98 -4.77
CA TYR A 635 -4.83 19.57 -4.84
C TYR A 635 -4.54 18.64 -6.03
N LEU A 636 -5.33 17.57 -6.21
CA LEU A 636 -5.05 16.56 -7.24
C LEU A 636 -5.21 17.08 -8.67
N SER A 637 -6.13 17.99 -8.95
CA SER A 637 -6.44 18.44 -10.32
C SER A 637 -5.27 19.01 -11.13
N ILE A 638 -4.13 19.34 -10.51
CA ILE A 638 -2.91 19.69 -11.25
C ILE A 638 -2.51 18.63 -12.27
N TYR A 639 -2.74 17.33 -12.00
CA TYR A 639 -2.40 16.29 -12.96
C TYR A 639 -3.32 16.31 -14.19
N TRP A 640 -4.57 16.78 -14.04
CA TRP A 640 -5.46 17.01 -15.20
C TRP A 640 -4.89 18.08 -16.10
N GLU A 641 -4.40 19.18 -15.52
CA GLU A 641 -3.80 20.28 -16.28
C GLU A 641 -2.51 19.84 -17.00
N LEU A 642 -1.70 18.99 -16.35
CA LEU A 642 -0.48 18.42 -16.93
C LEU A 642 -0.78 17.54 -18.15
N VAL A 643 -1.79 16.67 -18.04
CA VAL A 643 -2.27 15.81 -19.15
C VAL A 643 -2.88 16.66 -20.25
N ALA A 644 -3.75 17.62 -19.90
CA ALA A 644 -4.42 18.50 -20.84
C ALA A 644 -3.44 19.25 -21.75
N LYS A 645 -2.41 19.85 -21.14
CA LYS A 645 -1.44 20.67 -21.86
C LYS A 645 -0.35 19.85 -22.56
N GLY A 646 -0.24 18.55 -22.29
CA GLY A 646 0.85 17.70 -22.78
C GLY A 646 2.19 17.93 -22.06
N ALA A 647 2.17 18.56 -20.88
CA ALA A 647 3.38 18.72 -20.08
C ALA A 647 3.84 17.38 -19.50
N LEU A 648 2.88 16.55 -19.08
CA LEU A 648 3.07 15.14 -18.81
C LEU A 648 2.92 14.38 -20.13
N TYR A 649 4.03 13.87 -20.66
CA TYR A 649 4.04 13.06 -21.87
C TYR A 649 3.60 11.63 -21.53
N ILE A 650 2.51 11.17 -22.16
CA ILE A 650 2.01 9.80 -22.02
C ILE A 650 2.44 9.04 -23.27
N PRO A 651 3.48 8.17 -23.19
CA PRO A 651 4.06 7.52 -24.35
C PRO A 651 3.21 6.36 -24.85
N LYS A 652 3.41 5.99 -26.12
CA LYS A 652 3.08 4.65 -26.61
C LYS A 652 4.19 3.67 -26.23
N ARG A 653 3.92 2.36 -26.32
CA ARG A 653 4.88 1.33 -25.91
C ARG A 653 6.18 1.40 -26.70
N GLU A 654 6.09 1.66 -28.01
CA GLU A 654 7.22 1.75 -28.93
C GLU A 654 8.05 3.03 -28.74
N GLU A 655 7.59 3.96 -27.91
CA GLU A 655 8.29 5.20 -27.60
C GLU A 655 9.12 5.07 -26.31
N ILE A 656 8.88 4.08 -25.46
CA ILE A 656 9.59 3.92 -24.18
C ILE A 656 10.97 3.32 -24.41
N VAL A 657 12.01 4.02 -23.94
CA VAL A 657 13.42 3.64 -24.06
C VAL A 657 14.09 3.38 -22.71
N SER A 658 13.28 3.19 -21.66
CA SER A 658 13.70 2.86 -20.29
C SER A 658 13.25 1.48 -19.81
N PHE A 659 12.89 0.57 -20.71
CA PHE A 659 12.73 -0.85 -20.37
C PHE A 659 14.11 -1.48 -20.27
N SER A 660 14.29 -2.43 -19.36
CA SER A 660 15.51 -3.24 -19.34
C SER A 660 15.54 -4.13 -20.59
N PRO A 661 16.71 -4.33 -21.23
CA PRO A 661 16.83 -5.35 -22.27
C PRO A 661 16.71 -6.77 -21.72
N VAL A 662 16.73 -6.95 -20.40
CA VAL A 662 16.36 -8.21 -19.74
C VAL A 662 14.88 -8.17 -19.37
N HIS A 663 14.16 -9.26 -19.64
CA HIS A 663 12.77 -9.44 -19.18
C HIS A 663 12.58 -10.82 -18.52
N LEU A 664 11.57 -10.91 -17.66
CA LEU A 664 11.21 -12.12 -16.93
C LEU A 664 9.88 -12.67 -17.45
N SER A 665 9.90 -13.81 -18.10
CA SER A 665 8.71 -14.49 -18.57
C SER A 665 8.13 -15.42 -17.50
N MET A 666 6.82 -15.31 -17.29
CA MET A 666 6.07 -16.20 -16.39
C MET A 666 5.48 -17.38 -17.17
N ILE A 667 5.71 -18.59 -16.68
CA ILE A 667 4.96 -19.79 -17.06
C ILE A 667 3.81 -20.03 -16.08
N GLU A 668 3.11 -21.16 -16.23
CA GLU A 668 2.07 -21.54 -15.27
C GLU A 668 2.65 -21.53 -13.84
N PRO A 669 2.07 -20.74 -12.91
CA PRO A 669 2.73 -20.50 -11.63
C PRO A 669 2.72 -21.71 -10.69
N ASP A 670 3.76 -21.83 -9.88
CA ASP A 670 3.81 -22.83 -8.81
C ASP A 670 2.77 -22.54 -7.72
N MET A 671 2.16 -23.57 -7.16
CA MET A 671 1.08 -23.41 -6.19
C MET A 671 1.54 -22.85 -4.84
N ASP A 672 2.78 -23.09 -4.41
CA ASP A 672 3.31 -22.48 -3.18
C ASP A 672 3.45 -20.96 -3.37
N TYR A 673 3.95 -20.55 -4.53
CA TYR A 673 4.01 -19.14 -4.91
C TYR A 673 2.61 -18.50 -4.96
N MET A 674 1.63 -19.19 -5.55
CA MET A 674 0.24 -18.73 -5.59
C MET A 674 -0.38 -18.55 -4.20
N ASN A 675 -0.13 -19.50 -3.30
CA ASN A 675 -0.62 -19.47 -1.93
C ASN A 675 0.06 -18.35 -1.12
N ASP A 676 1.38 -18.21 -1.21
CA ASP A 676 2.12 -17.15 -0.50
C ASP A 676 1.70 -15.75 -0.97
N GLY A 677 1.69 -15.53 -2.29
CA GLY A 677 1.36 -14.25 -2.90
C GLY A 677 -0.07 -13.79 -2.67
N THR A 678 -1.01 -14.69 -2.33
CA THR A 678 -2.41 -14.35 -2.06
C THR A 678 -2.79 -14.40 -0.57
N GLY A 679 -1.89 -14.92 0.28
CA GLY A 679 -2.05 -15.15 1.72
C GLY A 679 -1.96 -13.90 2.63
N VAL A 680 -2.20 -12.70 2.13
CA VAL A 680 -1.91 -11.41 2.80
C VAL A 680 -2.74 -11.10 4.07
N LYS A 681 -3.80 -11.88 4.34
CA LYS A 681 -4.73 -11.63 5.46
C LYS A 681 -4.36 -12.36 6.75
N TRP A 682 -3.77 -13.54 6.63
CA TRP A 682 -3.36 -14.34 7.77
C TRP A 682 -1.97 -13.90 8.20
N THR A 683 -1.77 -13.78 9.51
CA THR A 683 -0.49 -13.32 10.09
C THR A 683 0.36 -14.47 10.62
N THR A 684 -0.12 -15.70 10.48
CA THR A 684 0.44 -16.91 11.12
C THR A 684 0.86 -17.95 10.10
N PHE A 685 1.32 -17.51 8.92
CA PHE A 685 1.86 -18.39 7.87
C PHE A 685 3.36 -18.61 7.98
N TRP A 686 4.08 -17.77 8.74
CA TRP A 686 5.50 -17.95 8.94
C TRP A 686 5.83 -19.33 9.49
N ASP A 687 6.78 -20.00 8.85
CA ASP A 687 7.34 -21.30 9.25
C ASP A 687 8.84 -21.32 8.90
N GLU A 688 9.70 -21.53 9.90
CA GLU A 688 11.15 -21.48 9.72
C GLU A 688 11.69 -22.51 8.72
N TYR A 689 11.08 -23.70 8.67
CA TYR A 689 11.54 -24.77 7.78
C TYR A 689 11.23 -24.42 6.32
N VAL A 690 10.04 -23.88 6.05
CA VAL A 690 9.66 -23.41 4.71
C VAL A 690 10.58 -22.27 4.27
N GLU A 691 10.77 -21.26 5.13
CA GLU A 691 11.56 -20.06 4.80
C GLU A 691 13.05 -20.39 4.53
N LYS A 692 13.60 -21.41 5.18
CA LYS A 692 14.99 -21.86 4.96
C LYS A 692 15.11 -22.92 3.85
N GLY A 693 14.06 -23.69 3.59
CA GLY A 693 14.11 -24.85 2.70
C GLY A 693 13.63 -24.59 1.26
N GLU A 694 12.77 -23.60 1.05
CA GLU A 694 12.05 -23.41 -0.22
C GLU A 694 12.22 -21.97 -0.76
N PRO A 695 13.44 -21.56 -1.19
CA PRO A 695 13.66 -20.22 -1.71
C PRO A 695 12.88 -20.01 -3.01
N MET A 696 12.01 -19.00 -3.00
CA MET A 696 11.22 -18.59 -4.16
C MET A 696 11.82 -17.36 -4.87
N VAL A 697 11.57 -17.24 -6.18
CA VAL A 697 11.96 -16.06 -6.97
C VAL A 697 11.26 -14.80 -6.46
N PHE A 698 9.99 -14.93 -6.09
CA PHE A 698 9.25 -13.92 -5.35
C PHE A 698 8.92 -14.46 -3.96
N ASN A 699 9.34 -13.77 -2.91
CA ASN A 699 9.40 -14.32 -1.55
C ASN A 699 8.81 -13.37 -0.51
N ARG A 700 8.45 -13.86 0.67
CA ARG A 700 7.92 -13.05 1.79
C ARG A 700 6.69 -12.21 1.41
N MET A 701 5.74 -12.76 0.64
CA MET A 701 4.60 -11.99 0.12
C MET A 701 3.34 -12.13 0.98
N ASN A 702 3.27 -13.14 1.85
CA ASN A 702 2.10 -13.35 2.69
C ASN A 702 1.96 -12.31 3.83
N GLY A 703 0.91 -12.46 4.64
CA GLY A 703 0.59 -11.51 5.72
C GLY A 703 1.53 -11.51 6.92
N SER A 704 2.56 -12.36 6.95
CA SER A 704 3.55 -12.46 8.03
C SER A 704 4.73 -11.49 7.91
N TRP A 705 4.83 -10.74 6.83
CA TRP A 705 6.02 -9.94 6.50
C TRP A 705 5.80 -8.41 6.42
N PRO A 706 4.94 -7.75 7.21
CA PRO A 706 4.73 -6.31 7.04
C PRO A 706 6.00 -5.51 7.34
N GLY A 707 6.58 -4.87 6.31
CA GLY A 707 7.78 -4.04 6.43
C GLY A 707 9.07 -4.77 6.77
N ALA A 708 9.06 -6.10 6.67
CA ALA A 708 10.25 -6.93 6.82
C ALA A 708 11.20 -6.76 5.63
N PRO A 709 12.53 -6.89 5.84
CA PRO A 709 13.48 -6.90 4.73
C PRO A 709 13.16 -8.00 3.72
N VAL A 710 13.40 -7.72 2.44
CA VAL A 710 13.39 -8.77 1.41
C VAL A 710 14.74 -9.49 1.36
N VAL A 711 14.71 -10.80 1.04
CA VAL A 711 15.92 -11.62 0.88
C VAL A 711 16.74 -11.21 -0.34
N GLU A 712 18.04 -11.51 -0.36
CA GLU A 712 18.95 -11.08 -1.44
C GLU A 712 18.52 -11.55 -2.84
N TRP A 713 17.98 -12.76 -2.94
CA TRP A 713 17.56 -13.35 -4.21
C TRP A 713 16.12 -13.03 -4.61
N ASP A 714 15.41 -12.22 -3.83
CA ASP A 714 14.07 -11.78 -4.20
C ASP A 714 14.14 -10.89 -5.44
N PHE A 715 13.35 -11.21 -6.46
CA PHE A 715 13.36 -10.47 -7.72
C PHE A 715 13.11 -8.96 -7.53
N SER A 716 12.19 -8.60 -6.62
CA SER A 716 11.92 -7.19 -6.31
C SER A 716 13.17 -6.44 -5.84
N LYS A 717 14.08 -7.11 -5.13
CA LYS A 717 15.26 -6.47 -4.56
C LYS A 717 16.25 -6.05 -5.63
N TYR A 718 16.73 -6.99 -6.44
CA TYR A 718 17.80 -6.74 -7.39
C TYR A 718 17.31 -6.15 -8.72
N ALA A 719 16.01 -6.30 -9.06
CA ALA A 719 15.43 -5.68 -10.26
C ALA A 719 14.81 -4.30 -9.96
N ALA A 720 13.97 -4.18 -8.92
CA ALA A 720 13.20 -2.97 -8.64
C ALA A 720 13.82 -2.03 -7.59
N GLY A 721 14.81 -2.51 -6.84
CA GLY A 721 15.39 -1.80 -5.69
C GLY A 721 14.52 -1.86 -4.43
N THR A 722 13.61 -2.82 -4.33
CA THR A 722 12.75 -2.99 -3.16
C THR A 722 13.59 -3.42 -1.95
N LEU A 723 13.47 -2.70 -0.82
CA LEU A 723 14.22 -3.00 0.40
C LEU A 723 13.42 -3.85 1.40
N ASP A 724 12.11 -3.63 1.46
CA ASP A 724 11.22 -4.29 2.41
C ASP A 724 9.79 -4.44 1.88
N ARG A 725 8.97 -5.21 2.60
CA ARG A 725 7.57 -5.51 2.26
C ARG A 725 6.59 -4.45 2.80
N ARG A 726 6.90 -3.17 2.54
CA ARG A 726 5.96 -2.03 2.63
C ARG A 726 5.38 -1.70 1.25
N GLN A 727 4.97 -0.45 1.03
CA GLN A 727 4.51 -0.01 -0.28
C GLN A 727 5.62 0.39 -1.21
N ASN A 728 5.58 -0.16 -2.43
CA ASN A 728 6.42 0.27 -3.54
C ASN A 728 5.61 0.57 -4.81
N PHE A 729 4.80 1.63 -4.78
CA PHE A 729 4.07 2.13 -5.96
C PHE A 729 4.93 3.04 -6.86
N LEU A 730 6.16 3.35 -6.44
CA LEU A 730 7.12 4.20 -7.15
C LEU A 730 8.48 3.48 -7.21
N PRO A 731 8.55 2.24 -7.74
CA PRO A 731 9.79 1.48 -7.78
C PRO A 731 10.86 2.16 -8.64
N SER A 732 12.11 2.00 -8.24
CA SER A 732 13.24 2.70 -8.85
C SER A 732 13.67 2.11 -10.19
N TYR A 733 13.77 0.77 -10.28
CA TYR A 733 14.29 0.06 -11.47
C TYR A 733 15.48 0.79 -12.10
N SER A 734 16.55 0.99 -11.33
CA SER A 734 17.71 1.83 -11.73
C SER A 734 18.41 1.36 -13.01
N ASN A 735 18.26 0.08 -13.36
CA ASN A 735 18.79 -0.56 -14.56
C ASN A 735 17.76 -0.66 -15.72
N GLY A 736 16.65 0.09 -15.62
CA GLY A 736 15.51 -0.01 -16.53
C GLY A 736 14.42 -0.95 -16.01
N MET A 737 13.16 -0.65 -16.35
CA MET A 737 12.00 -1.45 -15.94
C MET A 737 12.09 -2.86 -16.53
N VAL A 738 12.25 -3.87 -15.66
CA VAL A 738 12.28 -5.28 -16.07
C VAL A 738 10.84 -5.76 -16.26
N LEU A 739 10.45 -6.00 -17.50
CA LEU A 739 9.09 -6.41 -17.84
C LEU A 739 8.81 -7.84 -17.38
N ILE A 740 7.60 -8.10 -16.88
CA ILE A 740 7.11 -9.46 -16.62
C ILE A 740 6.15 -9.87 -17.76
N THR A 741 6.57 -10.82 -18.60
CA THR A 741 5.93 -11.09 -19.90
C THR A 741 5.42 -12.53 -20.03
N PRO A 742 4.54 -12.82 -21.01
CA PRO A 742 4.39 -14.18 -21.52
C PRO A 742 5.71 -14.67 -22.15
N PRO A 743 5.98 -15.99 -22.18
CA PRO A 743 7.18 -16.53 -22.82
C PRO A 743 7.25 -16.16 -24.32
N GLN A 744 8.45 -15.84 -24.80
CA GLN A 744 8.69 -15.39 -26.17
C GLN A 744 9.31 -16.49 -27.04
N GLU A 745 10.23 -17.30 -26.49
CA GLU A 745 10.91 -18.36 -27.23
C GLU A 745 10.98 -19.67 -26.43
N GLY A 746 11.40 -20.75 -27.10
CA GLY A 746 11.57 -22.07 -26.46
C GLY A 746 10.29 -22.87 -26.28
N VAL A 747 10.36 -23.91 -25.43
CA VAL A 747 9.26 -24.90 -25.27
C VAL A 747 8.04 -24.36 -24.53
N PHE A 748 8.19 -23.23 -23.84
CA PHE A 748 7.14 -22.58 -23.07
C PHE A 748 6.40 -21.50 -23.89
N ALA A 749 6.97 -21.06 -25.01
CA ALA A 749 6.34 -20.07 -25.86
C ALA A 749 5.16 -20.65 -26.63
N GLU A 750 4.09 -19.86 -26.72
CA GLU A 750 2.99 -20.18 -27.64
C GLU A 750 3.47 -20.04 -29.09
N LEU A 751 3.09 -20.99 -29.94
CA LEU A 751 3.44 -20.96 -31.36
C LEU A 751 2.54 -19.95 -32.10
N ASN A 752 3.14 -18.89 -32.66
CA ASN A 752 2.46 -17.86 -33.46
C ASN A 752 1.24 -17.23 -32.75
N PRO A 753 1.40 -16.67 -31.54
CA PRO A 753 0.28 -16.07 -30.83
C PRO A 753 -0.23 -14.82 -31.58
N PRO A 754 -1.53 -14.49 -31.54
CA PRO A 754 -2.08 -13.28 -32.16
C PRO A 754 -1.33 -11.98 -31.85
N ARG A 755 -0.76 -11.86 -30.64
CA ARG A 755 0.05 -10.72 -30.23
C ARG A 755 1.38 -10.56 -30.99
N GLY A 756 1.88 -11.57 -31.70
CA GLY A 756 3.23 -11.52 -32.29
C GLY A 756 4.36 -11.55 -31.25
N ARG A 757 5.56 -11.08 -31.61
CA ARG A 757 6.73 -11.09 -30.71
C ARG A 757 6.81 -9.79 -29.91
N LEU A 758 7.33 -9.86 -28.69
CA LEU A 758 7.60 -8.69 -27.85
C LEU A 758 8.38 -7.60 -28.60
N VAL A 759 9.47 -7.97 -29.30
CA VAL A 759 10.34 -7.03 -30.01
C VAL A 759 9.65 -6.27 -31.15
N ASP A 760 8.52 -6.77 -31.67
CA ASP A 760 7.77 -6.10 -32.74
C ASP A 760 6.94 -4.93 -32.21
N HIS A 761 6.72 -4.86 -30.89
CA HIS A 761 5.98 -3.82 -30.19
C HIS A 761 6.86 -2.79 -29.50
N LEU A 762 8.13 -3.10 -29.28
CA LEU A 762 9.06 -2.22 -28.58
C LEU A 762 9.73 -1.22 -29.55
N HIS A 763 10.39 -0.21 -28.98
CA HIS A 763 11.24 0.69 -29.75
C HIS A 763 12.27 -0.11 -30.57
N PRO A 764 12.61 0.29 -31.81
CA PRO A 764 13.59 -0.43 -32.65
C PRO A 764 14.94 -0.74 -31.99
N LEU A 765 15.36 0.09 -31.02
CA LEU A 765 16.46 -0.15 -30.08
C LEU A 765 16.53 -1.59 -29.55
N TYR A 766 15.38 -2.18 -29.21
CA TYR A 766 15.33 -3.46 -28.50
C TYR A 766 15.44 -4.68 -29.42
N ARG A 767 15.37 -4.50 -30.75
CA ARG A 767 15.21 -5.59 -31.72
C ARG A 767 16.19 -6.74 -31.53
N ASP A 768 17.45 -6.43 -31.23
CA ASP A 768 18.56 -7.39 -31.20
C ASP A 768 19.25 -7.51 -29.82
N ILE A 769 18.71 -6.88 -28.78
CA ILE A 769 19.36 -6.79 -27.45
C ILE A 769 18.56 -7.44 -26.32
N MET A 770 17.37 -7.98 -26.61
CA MET A 770 16.52 -8.60 -25.58
C MET A 770 17.08 -9.93 -25.09
N LYS A 771 16.99 -10.17 -23.78
CA LYS A 771 17.32 -11.43 -23.11
C LYS A 771 16.17 -11.90 -22.21
N GLU A 772 15.78 -13.15 -22.36
CA GLU A 772 14.67 -13.78 -21.64
C GLU A 772 15.16 -14.65 -20.47
N TYR A 773 14.50 -14.50 -19.32
CA TYR A 773 14.54 -15.46 -18.20
C TYR A 773 13.15 -16.01 -17.94
N ILE A 774 13.02 -17.28 -17.56
CA ILE A 774 11.72 -17.95 -17.39
C ILE A 774 11.55 -18.42 -15.95
N THR A 775 10.39 -18.18 -15.35
CA THR A 775 10.06 -18.59 -13.97
C THR A 775 8.59 -18.97 -13.81
N ASP A 776 8.29 -19.84 -12.85
CA ASP A 776 6.94 -20.12 -12.34
C ASP A 776 6.62 -19.34 -11.05
N GLY A 777 7.51 -18.42 -10.66
CA GLY A 777 7.47 -17.66 -9.41
C GLY A 777 8.23 -18.31 -8.25
N LYS A 778 8.54 -19.61 -8.33
CA LYS A 778 9.35 -20.36 -7.36
C LYS A 778 10.78 -20.59 -7.86
N LYS A 779 10.96 -21.04 -9.10
CA LYS A 779 12.26 -21.41 -9.69
C LYS A 779 12.45 -20.82 -11.08
N TYR A 780 13.69 -20.77 -11.54
CA TYR A 780 14.00 -20.45 -12.94
C TYR A 780 14.09 -21.70 -13.81
N TYR A 781 13.84 -21.54 -15.10
CA TYR A 781 13.86 -22.60 -16.10
C TYR A 781 14.76 -22.26 -17.28
N SER A 782 15.42 -23.26 -17.86
CA SER A 782 16.06 -23.12 -19.18
C SER A 782 15.01 -23.04 -20.28
N ALA A 783 15.31 -22.35 -21.39
CA ALA A 783 14.37 -22.16 -22.49
C ALA A 783 13.91 -23.46 -23.16
N ASP A 784 14.70 -24.53 -23.07
CA ASP A 784 14.35 -25.88 -23.55
C ASP A 784 13.55 -26.71 -22.53
N GLY A 785 13.31 -26.17 -21.33
CA GLY A 785 12.60 -26.83 -20.24
C GLY A 785 13.33 -28.00 -19.57
N THR A 786 14.60 -28.25 -19.93
CA THR A 786 15.34 -29.43 -19.43
C THR A 786 16.01 -29.23 -18.08
N LYS A 787 16.20 -27.98 -17.65
CA LYS A 787 16.87 -27.61 -16.39
C LYS A 787 16.00 -26.65 -15.58
N THR A 788 16.08 -26.82 -14.27
CA THR A 788 15.58 -25.87 -13.28
C THR A 788 16.72 -25.31 -12.45
N TYR A 789 16.57 -24.08 -11.99
CA TYR A 789 17.55 -23.39 -11.16
C TYR A 789 16.89 -22.80 -9.92
N SER A 790 17.54 -22.97 -8.77
CA SER A 790 17.10 -22.39 -7.50
C SER A 790 17.21 -20.87 -7.52
N ALA A 791 16.24 -20.18 -6.92
CA ALA A 791 16.22 -18.72 -6.83
C ALA A 791 17.47 -18.18 -6.11
N GLU A 792 17.85 -18.78 -4.98
CA GLU A 792 18.96 -18.35 -4.10
C GLU A 792 20.34 -18.35 -4.80
N THR A 793 20.50 -19.13 -5.86
CA THR A 793 21.79 -19.23 -6.58
C THR A 793 21.76 -18.56 -7.93
N TYR A 794 20.67 -18.75 -8.69
CA TYR A 794 20.59 -18.30 -10.07
C TYR A 794 20.35 -16.79 -10.21
N TYR A 795 19.79 -16.14 -9.17
CA TYR A 795 19.54 -14.70 -9.20
C TYR A 795 20.80 -13.88 -9.53
N LYS A 796 22.00 -14.33 -9.12
CA LYS A 796 23.27 -13.63 -9.42
C LYS A 796 23.53 -13.49 -10.91
N GLN A 797 23.15 -14.50 -11.69
CA GLN A 797 23.25 -14.45 -13.15
C GLN A 797 22.24 -13.47 -13.73
N VAL A 798 20.99 -13.52 -13.26
CA VAL A 798 19.91 -12.63 -13.70
C VAL A 798 20.25 -11.17 -13.37
N GLU A 799 20.67 -10.89 -12.14
CA GLU A 799 21.11 -9.58 -11.66
C GLU A 799 22.29 -9.04 -12.48
N ALA A 800 23.33 -9.85 -12.68
CA ALA A 800 24.50 -9.45 -13.46
C ALA A 800 24.12 -9.08 -14.91
N ASP A 801 23.19 -9.81 -15.51
CA ASP A 801 22.70 -9.48 -16.86
C ASP A 801 21.84 -8.22 -16.88
N ILE A 802 20.98 -8.01 -15.89
CA ILE A 802 20.20 -6.77 -15.77
C ILE A 802 21.16 -5.57 -15.68
N GLN A 803 22.17 -5.65 -14.82
CA GLN A 803 23.17 -4.59 -14.64
C GLN A 803 24.00 -4.38 -15.90
N SER A 804 24.47 -5.45 -16.55
CA SER A 804 25.27 -5.35 -17.76
C SER A 804 24.47 -4.79 -18.94
N ALA A 805 23.22 -5.23 -19.11
CA ALA A 805 22.37 -4.84 -20.21
C ALA A 805 21.92 -3.38 -20.14
N ALA A 806 21.88 -2.79 -18.93
CA ALA A 806 21.54 -1.39 -18.71
C ALA A 806 22.40 -0.41 -19.53
N ASN A 807 23.66 -0.77 -19.82
CA ASN A 807 24.58 0.03 -20.64
C ASN A 807 24.16 0.14 -22.11
N GLN A 808 23.21 -0.67 -22.56
CA GLN A 808 22.66 -0.61 -23.93
C GLN A 808 21.52 0.40 -24.06
N LEU A 809 20.97 0.88 -22.95
CA LEU A 809 19.91 1.89 -22.92
C LEU A 809 20.48 3.29 -23.20
N PRO A 810 19.69 4.22 -23.75
CA PRO A 810 20.13 5.62 -23.92
C PRO A 810 20.66 6.22 -22.63
N LEU A 811 19.96 5.97 -21.52
CA LEU A 811 20.34 6.45 -20.20
C LEU A 811 19.81 5.54 -19.10
N THR A 812 20.40 5.67 -17.91
CA THR A 812 19.88 5.13 -16.65
C THR A 812 19.82 6.22 -15.59
N VAL A 813 19.04 5.97 -14.53
CA VAL A 813 18.84 6.92 -13.43
C VAL A 813 19.14 6.21 -12.10
N SER A 814 19.91 6.89 -11.26
CA SER A 814 20.19 6.46 -9.89
C SER A 814 19.76 7.53 -8.88
N GLY A 815 19.28 7.06 -7.72
CA GLY A 815 18.64 7.87 -6.68
C GLY A 815 17.32 7.24 -6.23
N ASP A 816 16.74 7.76 -5.15
CA ASP A 816 15.42 7.32 -4.66
C ASP A 816 14.30 8.02 -5.46
N VAL A 817 14.17 7.63 -6.73
CA VAL A 817 13.17 8.14 -7.67
C VAL A 817 12.58 7.02 -8.52
N ALA A 818 11.30 7.18 -8.86
CA ALA A 818 10.72 6.48 -10.01
C ALA A 818 11.01 7.30 -11.28
N TRP A 819 11.22 6.62 -12.40
CA TRP A 819 11.56 7.30 -13.65
C TRP A 819 11.04 6.58 -14.89
N VAL A 820 10.81 7.35 -15.96
CA VAL A 820 10.48 6.83 -17.28
C VAL A 820 11.14 7.71 -18.34
N CYS A 821 11.76 7.09 -19.34
CA CYS A 821 12.31 7.79 -20.50
C CYS A 821 11.59 7.34 -21.78
N ALA A 822 11.08 8.32 -22.53
CA ALA A 822 10.43 8.07 -23.82
C ALA A 822 11.04 8.94 -24.93
N GLN A 823 11.17 8.40 -26.13
CA GLN A 823 11.52 9.16 -27.32
C GLN A 823 10.29 9.93 -27.82
N THR A 824 10.38 11.26 -27.88
CA THR A 824 9.27 12.13 -28.34
C THR A 824 9.44 12.62 -29.77
N SER A 825 10.67 12.57 -30.29
CA SER A 825 11.02 12.73 -31.70
C SER A 825 12.40 12.09 -31.96
N PRO A 826 12.86 11.93 -33.21
CA PRO A 826 14.14 11.27 -33.51
C PRO A 826 15.34 11.81 -32.72
N THR A 827 15.33 13.09 -32.34
CA THR A 827 16.43 13.76 -31.61
C THR A 827 16.04 14.23 -30.20
N HIS A 828 14.87 13.84 -29.68
CA HIS A 828 14.42 14.27 -28.36
C HIS A 828 13.94 13.12 -27.49
N LEU A 829 14.43 13.09 -26.25
CA LEU A 829 13.91 12.24 -25.18
C LEU A 829 13.17 13.08 -24.15
N ARG A 830 12.07 12.53 -23.62
CA ARG A 830 11.41 13.01 -22.42
C ARG A 830 11.75 12.09 -21.26
N LEU A 831 12.49 12.63 -20.29
CA LEU A 831 12.77 11.95 -19.02
C LEU A 831 11.85 12.51 -17.93
N THR A 832 11.02 11.65 -17.35
CA THR A 832 10.20 11.95 -16.18
C THR A 832 10.89 11.40 -14.94
N LEU A 833 11.11 12.24 -13.95
CA LEU A 833 11.68 11.88 -12.63
C LEU A 833 10.65 12.20 -11.56
N ILE A 834 10.37 11.27 -10.65
CA ILE A 834 9.39 11.43 -9.57
C ILE A 834 10.06 11.07 -8.24
N ASP A 835 9.89 11.92 -7.21
CA ASP A 835 10.34 11.61 -5.84
C ASP A 835 9.81 10.23 -5.39
N GLY A 836 10.71 9.29 -5.08
CA GLY A 836 10.41 7.88 -4.79
C GLY A 836 9.78 7.64 -3.42
N GLY A 837 9.86 8.60 -2.49
CA GLY A 837 9.35 8.43 -1.13
C GLY A 837 7.82 8.38 -1.04
N TYR A 838 7.19 7.24 -1.36
CA TYR A 838 5.73 7.13 -1.55
C TYR A 838 4.94 7.71 -0.38
N LEU A 839 5.16 7.24 0.86
CA LEU A 839 4.52 7.79 2.07
C LEU A 839 5.41 8.78 2.85
N ASN A 840 6.71 8.85 2.52
CA ASN A 840 7.65 9.78 3.14
C ASN A 840 8.49 10.53 2.08
N PRO A 841 7.89 11.48 1.34
CA PRO A 841 8.59 12.23 0.29
C PRO A 841 9.79 12.99 0.84
N SER A 842 10.81 13.24 0.03
CA SER A 842 11.95 14.09 0.38
C SER A 842 12.54 14.75 -0.86
N ASP A 843 13.35 15.79 -0.65
CA ASP A 843 14.20 16.28 -1.73
C ASP A 843 15.18 15.17 -2.14
N GLN A 844 15.25 14.90 -3.43
CA GLN A 844 16.10 13.87 -4.01
C GLN A 844 17.12 14.53 -4.93
N THR A 845 18.38 14.14 -4.83
CA THR A 845 19.41 14.46 -5.82
C THR A 845 19.66 13.21 -6.65
N VAL A 846 19.33 13.26 -7.93
CA VAL A 846 19.43 12.12 -8.85
C VAL A 846 20.63 12.28 -9.78
N THR A 847 21.19 11.14 -10.18
CA THR A 847 22.23 11.10 -11.22
C THR A 847 21.68 10.37 -12.44
N ILE A 848 21.68 11.09 -13.57
CA ILE A 848 21.39 10.56 -14.89
C ILE A 848 22.72 10.14 -15.50
N HIS A 849 22.83 8.89 -15.93
CA HIS A 849 23.98 8.39 -16.67
C HIS A 849 23.60 8.17 -18.13
N PHE A 850 24.35 8.76 -19.06
CA PHE A 850 24.13 8.62 -20.49
C PHE A 850 25.02 7.50 -21.03
N ASN A 851 24.43 6.45 -21.62
CA ASN A 851 25.18 5.31 -22.13
C ASN A 851 25.33 5.38 -23.65
N SER A 852 24.27 5.07 -24.41
CA SER A 852 24.33 4.97 -25.87
C SER A 852 24.04 6.28 -26.60
N VAL A 853 23.75 7.37 -25.90
CA VAL A 853 23.46 8.69 -26.51
C VAL A 853 24.30 9.82 -25.91
N THR A 854 24.47 10.88 -26.69
CA THR A 854 25.12 12.12 -26.23
C THR A 854 24.12 13.27 -26.20
N PRO A 855 23.83 13.86 -25.03
CA PRO A 855 22.93 15.01 -24.93
C PRO A 855 23.61 16.26 -25.51
N ARG A 856 22.93 16.94 -26.42
CA ARG A 856 23.25 18.29 -26.87
C ARG A 856 22.83 19.33 -25.85
N LYS A 857 21.64 19.15 -25.27
CA LYS A 857 21.02 20.09 -24.34
C LYS A 857 19.99 19.38 -23.48
N ILE A 858 19.95 19.71 -22.20
CA ILE A 858 18.94 19.23 -21.26
C ILE A 858 18.22 20.43 -20.66
N THR A 859 16.90 20.46 -20.75
CA THR A 859 16.06 21.55 -20.24
C THR A 859 14.88 20.99 -19.46
N ASP A 860 14.62 21.53 -18.26
CA ASP A 860 13.38 21.26 -17.55
C ASP A 860 12.19 21.88 -18.29
N VAL A 861 11.17 21.08 -18.53
CA VAL A 861 10.02 21.41 -19.37
C VAL A 861 9.15 22.48 -18.72
N LEU A 862 9.03 22.51 -17.40
CA LEU A 862 8.17 23.46 -16.67
C LEU A 862 8.91 24.76 -16.36
N ASN A 863 10.05 24.68 -15.68
CA ASN A 863 10.77 25.87 -15.20
C ASN A 863 11.83 26.41 -16.18
N LYS A 864 12.11 25.68 -17.27
CA LYS A 864 13.06 26.06 -18.34
C LYS A 864 14.52 26.15 -17.90
N LEU A 865 14.87 25.68 -16.72
CA LEU A 865 16.25 25.61 -16.26
C LEU A 865 17.05 24.60 -17.09
N ARG A 866 18.29 24.96 -17.42
CA ARG A 866 19.22 24.05 -18.10
C ARG A 866 19.94 23.18 -17.09
N VAL A 867 20.08 21.91 -17.42
CA VAL A 867 20.89 20.96 -16.65
C VAL A 867 22.24 20.81 -17.34
N SER A 868 23.32 20.89 -16.57
CA SER A 868 24.68 20.73 -17.09
C SER A 868 25.07 19.25 -17.13
N VAL A 869 25.81 18.86 -18.16
CA VAL A 869 26.34 17.50 -18.33
C VAL A 869 27.83 17.53 -18.02
N ASN A 870 28.27 16.61 -17.16
CA ASN A 870 29.68 16.31 -16.97
C ASN A 870 30.14 15.36 -18.07
N ASN A 871 30.80 15.91 -19.09
CA ASN A 871 31.30 15.14 -20.22
C ASN A 871 32.38 14.11 -19.85
N ALA A 872 33.11 14.30 -18.73
CA ALA A 872 34.15 13.36 -18.32
C ALA A 872 33.56 12.05 -17.77
N THR A 873 32.36 12.11 -17.19
CA THR A 873 31.66 10.97 -16.59
C THR A 873 30.39 10.57 -17.34
N ALA A 874 30.03 11.30 -18.40
CA ALA A 874 28.75 11.17 -19.10
C ALA A 874 27.55 11.20 -18.14
N THR A 875 27.56 12.11 -17.16
CA THR A 875 26.49 12.21 -16.16
C THR A 875 25.90 13.62 -16.05
N ALA A 876 24.66 13.69 -15.60
CA ALA A 876 24.01 14.94 -15.17
C ALA A 876 23.37 14.74 -13.79
N THR A 877 23.43 15.78 -12.96
CA THR A 877 22.81 15.77 -11.62
C THR A 877 21.59 16.69 -11.63
N VAL A 878 20.47 16.21 -11.10
CA VAL A 878 19.20 16.94 -11.06
C VAL A 878 18.58 16.81 -9.69
N ASP A 879 18.06 17.91 -9.15
CA ASP A 879 17.27 17.89 -7.93
C ASP A 879 15.77 17.75 -8.24
N VAL A 880 15.15 16.74 -7.62
CA VAL A 880 13.71 16.50 -7.61
C VAL A 880 13.16 16.94 -6.25
N PRO A 881 12.32 18.00 -6.19
CA PRO A 881 11.84 18.52 -4.93
C PRO A 881 10.92 17.54 -4.20
N CYS A 882 10.92 17.66 -2.87
CA CYS A 882 10.04 16.92 -1.96
C CYS A 882 8.58 16.92 -2.45
N GLY A 883 8.06 15.71 -2.68
CA GLY A 883 6.68 15.48 -3.12
C GLY A 883 6.39 15.91 -4.56
N LEU A 884 7.39 16.14 -5.39
CA LEU A 884 7.18 16.60 -6.76
C LEU A 884 7.86 15.67 -7.78
N PHE A 885 7.96 16.17 -9.01
CA PHE A 885 8.50 15.53 -10.18
C PHE A 885 9.23 16.57 -11.04
N ARG A 886 10.05 16.08 -11.97
CA ARG A 886 10.73 16.85 -13.02
C ARG A 886 10.42 16.20 -14.37
N PHE A 887 10.21 17.04 -15.38
CA PHE A 887 10.11 16.61 -16.77
C PHE A 887 11.26 17.25 -17.52
N LEU A 888 12.15 16.46 -18.08
CA LEU A 888 13.33 16.95 -18.80
C LEU A 888 13.20 16.64 -20.28
N ASP A 889 13.38 17.66 -21.11
CA ASP A 889 13.61 17.52 -22.54
C ASP A 889 15.11 17.41 -22.79
N ILE A 890 15.53 16.28 -23.34
CA ILE A 890 16.92 15.96 -23.66
C ILE A 890 17.03 15.96 -25.19
N GLU A 891 17.58 17.04 -25.73
CA GLU A 891 17.96 17.15 -27.14
C GLU A 891 19.26 16.36 -27.36
N LEU A 892 19.26 15.45 -28.32
CA LEU A 892 20.40 14.59 -28.66
C LEU A 892 21.25 15.23 -29.76
N MET A 893 22.55 14.91 -29.76
CA MET A 893 23.46 15.32 -30.85
C MET A 893 23.12 14.61 -32.18
N GLU A 894 22.61 13.39 -32.09
CA GLU A 894 22.29 12.51 -33.22
C GLU A 894 20.91 11.89 -33.01
N MET A 895 20.33 11.34 -34.08
CA MET A 895 19.07 10.60 -33.97
C MET A 895 19.30 9.30 -33.19
N LEU A 896 18.38 8.95 -32.28
CA LEU A 896 18.41 7.68 -31.55
C LEU A 896 18.09 6.49 -32.47
#